data_AF-A0A8X8WCU8-F1
#
_entry.id   AF-A0A8X8WCU8-F1
#
_cell.length_a   1.000
_cell.length_b   1.000
_cell.length_c   1.000
_cell.angle_alpha   90.00
_cell.angle_beta   90.00
_cell.angle_gamma   90.00
#
_symmetry.space_group_name_H-M   'P 1'
#
loop_
_entity.id
_entity.type
_entity.pdbx_description
1 polymer ?
#
loop_
_entity_poly.entity_id
_entity_poly.type
_entity_poly.pdbx_seq_one_letter_code
_entity_poly.pdbx_strand_id
1 'polypeptide(L)'
;MAAKKPELQLYNTTTKEKEVFKPIVDGKVGMYICGVTSYDLSHIGHARAYVAFDVLYRYLKYVGYDVTYVRNFTDVDDKIIRRANEVGEDPIALSGRFCQEFLNDMADLQCLLPTDQPRVTDHMEQIKDMIAKIISNGCAYPVDGDVYFSVDSFPNYGRLSGRKLEDNRAGERVAVDTRKKNPADFALWKAAKPGEPQWDSPWGPGRPGWHIECSAMSAHYLTHTFDIHGGGMDLIFPHHENEIAQSCAACSGSKVNYWIHNGFVTANDEKMSKSVGNFFTIREVTKLYHPLALRHFLLGTHYRSPVNYSISQIEIASEAVFYIYQTLKDCEDALSAFREDAGLNNPKVRISPAAQECISRLHNDFKTKLADDLHTPTILNSSLQEAFKYINTSKKLQKQPQLSIVKSLIDLEIEIKQVLSTLGLLSSSTYTEVLEQLKDKALKRAELTEEDILQSIEERTLARKNKEFSRSDQIRSDLAAKGIALMDVGNGTVWRPCVPAQPESAQADAKKAPPAQPESAQADNKNAPPAQPESTQADTKNAPPAEKVEEYYIPFAVYPQIQQLQNFVSIAVEMAGKKPELQLYNSMTKEKEVFKPIVEGKVGMYICGVTSYDLSHIGHARAYVAFDVLYRYLKYLDYDVSYVRNFTDVDDKIIRRANEVGEDPVALSGRFCQEFLNDMADLQCLLPTNQPRVTDHMEQIKDMIAKIISNGCAYPVDGDVYFSVDSFPNYGRLSGRKLEDNRAGERVAVDTRKKNPADFALWKTAKPGEPQWDSPWGPGRPGWHIECSAMSAHYLTHAFDIHGGGMDLIFPHHENEIAQSCAACSESKVNYWIHNGFVTANDEKMSKSVGNFFTIREVTKLYHPLALRHFLLGTHYRSPVNYSISQIEIASDAVFYIYQTLKDCEDALSAFREDAGLNNPKVRISPAAQECISRLHNDFETKLADDLHTPTILNASLQEAFKYINTSKKQQKQQQLSIVKSLIDLEIEIKQVLGTLGLLSSSTYAEVLEQLRDKALRRAELTEEDILQSIEERTLARKNKEFSRSDQIRSDLAAKGIALMDVGNGTVWRPCVPAQAESAEVDAKNVPPAEKGQSAKPTNK
;
A
#
# COMPACT_ATOMS: atom_id res chain seq x y z
N MET A 1 -43.35 18.38 14.08
CA MET A 1 -42.06 18.92 13.57
C MET A 1 -41.37 17.78 12.85
N ALA A 2 -41.06 17.91 11.56
CA ALA A 2 -40.29 16.89 10.85
C ALA A 2 -38.90 16.79 11.52
N ALA A 3 -38.46 15.58 11.89
CA ALA A 3 -37.13 15.38 12.44
C ALA A 3 -36.10 15.91 11.43
N LYS A 4 -35.18 16.76 11.88
CA LYS A 4 -34.14 17.38 11.04
C LYS A 4 -33.32 16.25 10.41
N LYS A 5 -33.26 16.19 9.07
CA LYS A 5 -32.44 15.21 8.34
C LYS A 5 -30.97 15.36 8.79
N PRO A 6 -30.23 14.26 9.03
CA PRO A 6 -28.80 14.36 9.29
C PRO A 6 -28.11 15.04 8.10
N GLU A 7 -27.16 15.92 8.38
CA GLU A 7 -26.45 16.68 7.35
C GLU A 7 -25.47 15.74 6.62
N LEU A 8 -25.86 15.29 5.41
CA LEU A 8 -25.00 14.47 4.55
C LEU A 8 -23.83 15.33 4.05
N GLN A 9 -22.61 14.84 4.23
CA GLN A 9 -21.39 15.39 3.69
C GLN A 9 -20.76 14.37 2.73
N LEU A 10 -20.35 14.84 1.55
CA LEU A 10 -19.70 14.01 0.53
C LEU A 10 -18.39 14.67 0.13
N TYR A 11 -17.35 13.87 -0.04
CA TYR A 11 -16.11 14.40 -0.60
C TYR A 11 -16.29 14.71 -2.08
N ASN A 12 -16.09 15.97 -2.43
CA ASN A 12 -16.22 16.45 -3.80
C ASN A 12 -14.84 16.56 -4.44
N THR A 13 -14.62 15.80 -5.50
CA THR A 13 -13.33 15.73 -6.20
C THR A 13 -12.95 17.07 -6.82
N THR A 14 -13.94 17.89 -7.20
CA THR A 14 -13.68 19.22 -7.76
C THR A 14 -13.07 20.20 -6.75
N THR A 15 -13.52 20.17 -5.49
CA THR A 15 -13.06 21.09 -4.43
C THR A 15 -12.00 20.48 -3.53
N LYS A 16 -11.88 19.14 -3.56
CA LYS A 16 -10.98 18.33 -2.73
C LYS A 16 -11.28 18.40 -1.23
N GLU A 17 -12.53 18.65 -0.87
CA GLU A 17 -13.01 18.72 0.51
C GLU A 17 -14.32 17.95 0.69
N LYS A 18 -14.68 17.67 1.95
CA LYS A 18 -16.02 17.18 2.29
C LYS A 18 -16.97 18.36 2.33
N GLU A 19 -18.00 18.32 1.50
CA GLU A 19 -19.00 19.37 1.40
C GLU A 19 -20.34 18.86 1.88
N VAL A 20 -21.11 19.73 2.54
CA VAL A 20 -22.52 19.48 2.84
C VAL A 20 -23.27 19.29 1.52
N PHE A 21 -23.89 18.12 1.35
CA PHE A 21 -24.70 17.78 0.20
C PHE A 21 -25.98 18.61 0.16
N LYS A 22 -26.15 19.37 -0.92
CA LYS A 22 -27.31 20.20 -1.20
C LYS A 22 -27.85 19.84 -2.58
N PRO A 23 -29.02 19.19 -2.67
CA PRO A 23 -29.61 18.90 -3.96
C PRO A 23 -30.02 20.20 -4.67
N ILE A 24 -30.00 20.19 -6.00
CA ILE A 24 -30.45 21.29 -6.86
C ILE A 24 -31.94 21.54 -6.64
N VAL A 25 -32.73 20.46 -6.53
CA VAL A 25 -34.15 20.51 -6.22
C VAL A 25 -34.37 19.86 -4.87
N ASP A 26 -34.92 20.59 -3.90
CA ASP A 26 -35.13 20.06 -2.55
C ASP A 26 -35.92 18.74 -2.59
N GLY A 27 -35.43 17.74 -1.85
CA GLY A 27 -36.00 16.40 -1.80
C GLY A 27 -35.74 15.51 -3.03
N LYS A 28 -35.08 15.98 -4.10
CA LYS A 28 -34.76 15.18 -5.29
C LYS A 28 -33.26 15.11 -5.56
N VAL A 29 -32.78 13.98 -6.08
CA VAL A 29 -31.36 13.80 -6.44
C VAL A 29 -31.24 13.15 -7.82
N GLY A 30 -30.54 13.81 -8.74
CA GLY A 30 -30.07 13.23 -10.00
C GLY A 30 -28.64 12.73 -9.87
N MET A 31 -28.44 11.42 -10.05
CA MET A 31 -27.14 10.76 -9.92
C MET A 31 -26.78 9.98 -11.19
N TYR A 32 -25.63 10.28 -11.80
CA TYR A 32 -25.09 9.57 -12.96
C TYR A 32 -23.78 8.86 -12.59
N ILE A 33 -23.70 7.54 -12.76
CA ILE A 33 -22.47 6.77 -12.52
C ILE A 33 -22.03 6.10 -13.81
N CYS A 34 -20.78 6.29 -14.20
CA CYS A 34 -20.28 5.71 -15.44
C CYS A 34 -20.31 4.17 -15.44
N GLY A 35 -20.82 3.64 -16.55
CA GLY A 35 -21.00 2.21 -16.80
C GLY A 35 -19.73 1.47 -17.19
N VAL A 36 -19.88 0.16 -17.39
CA VAL A 36 -18.81 -0.68 -17.93
C VAL A 36 -18.80 -0.66 -19.45
N THR A 37 -17.61 -0.84 -20.05
CA THR A 37 -17.48 -1.29 -21.44
C THR A 37 -17.78 -2.78 -21.50
N SER A 38 -18.88 -3.16 -22.15
CA SER A 38 -19.42 -4.52 -22.09
C SER A 38 -18.75 -5.46 -23.10
N TYR A 39 -17.45 -5.71 -22.95
CA TYR A 39 -16.70 -6.61 -23.85
C TYR A 39 -16.26 -7.92 -23.17
N ASP A 40 -16.36 -8.01 -21.84
CA ASP A 40 -15.90 -9.15 -21.05
C ASP A 40 -16.57 -9.18 -19.66
N LEU A 41 -16.33 -10.24 -18.88
CA LEU A 41 -16.81 -10.36 -17.50
C LEU A 41 -16.24 -9.28 -16.58
N SER A 42 -17.03 -8.88 -15.58
CA SER A 42 -16.63 -7.87 -14.61
C SER A 42 -15.69 -8.41 -13.54
N HIS A 43 -14.81 -7.53 -13.05
CA HIS A 43 -13.83 -7.85 -12.03
C HIS A 43 -14.12 -7.15 -10.70
N ILE A 44 -13.39 -7.55 -9.66
CA ILE A 44 -13.58 -7.01 -8.30
C ILE A 44 -13.39 -5.48 -8.21
N GLY A 45 -12.66 -4.88 -9.15
CA GLY A 45 -12.57 -3.43 -9.33
C GLY A 45 -13.91 -2.79 -9.73
N HIS A 46 -14.67 -3.41 -10.64
CA HIS A 46 -16.03 -2.98 -10.95
C HIS A 46 -16.95 -3.19 -9.73
N ALA A 47 -16.83 -4.33 -9.04
CA ALA A 47 -17.60 -4.59 -7.82
C ALA A 47 -17.40 -3.49 -6.78
N ARG A 48 -16.15 -3.05 -6.55
CA ARG A 48 -15.82 -1.96 -5.62
C ARG A 48 -16.58 -0.68 -5.95
N ALA A 49 -16.57 -0.26 -7.21
CA ALA A 49 -17.27 0.95 -7.64
C ALA A 49 -18.77 0.83 -7.41
N TYR A 50 -19.39 -0.21 -7.97
CA TYR A 50 -20.86 -0.31 -7.95
C TYR A 50 -21.44 -0.64 -6.58
N VAL A 51 -20.70 -1.34 -5.70
CA VAL A 51 -21.11 -1.53 -4.30
C VAL A 51 -21.09 -0.21 -3.54
N ALA A 52 -20.07 0.64 -3.74
CA ALA A 52 -20.00 1.95 -3.08
C ALA A 52 -21.17 2.85 -3.50
N PHE A 53 -21.45 2.95 -4.80
CA PHE A 53 -22.56 3.75 -5.32
C PHE A 53 -23.94 3.16 -5.02
N ASP A 54 -24.06 1.84 -4.88
CA ASP A 54 -25.28 1.21 -4.38
C ASP A 54 -25.55 1.60 -2.91
N VAL A 55 -24.53 1.65 -2.05
CA VAL A 55 -24.69 2.13 -0.67
C VAL A 55 -25.12 3.60 -0.65
N LEU A 56 -24.52 4.45 -1.50
CA LEU A 56 -24.95 5.85 -1.64
C LEU A 56 -26.42 5.94 -2.06
N TYR A 57 -26.81 5.20 -3.10
CA TYR A 57 -28.18 5.18 -3.62
C TYR A 57 -29.18 4.71 -2.55
N ARG A 58 -28.87 3.62 -1.85
CA ARG A 58 -29.67 3.09 -0.73
C ARG A 58 -29.78 4.11 0.40
N TYR A 59 -28.69 4.78 0.77
CA TYR A 59 -28.68 5.75 1.86
C TYR A 59 -29.49 7.01 1.52
N LEU A 60 -29.36 7.54 0.30
CA LEU A 60 -30.15 8.69 -0.18
C LEU A 60 -31.66 8.38 -0.12
N LYS A 61 -32.08 7.18 -0.55
CA LYS A 61 -33.48 6.74 -0.41
C LYS A 61 -33.90 6.59 1.04
N TYR A 62 -33.04 6.02 1.88
CA TYR A 62 -33.29 5.85 3.32
C TYR A 62 -33.53 7.19 4.04
N VAL A 63 -32.75 8.24 3.72
CA VAL A 63 -32.95 9.58 4.30
C VAL A 63 -34.08 10.38 3.62
N GLY A 64 -34.80 9.77 2.68
CA GLY A 64 -36.04 10.28 2.08
C GLY A 64 -35.83 11.20 0.88
N TYR A 65 -34.78 10.99 0.08
CA TYR A 65 -34.69 11.60 -1.25
C TYR A 65 -35.40 10.76 -2.32
N ASP A 66 -36.02 11.44 -3.27
CA ASP A 66 -36.46 10.88 -4.54
C ASP A 66 -35.27 10.89 -5.52
N VAL A 67 -34.69 9.72 -5.77
CA VAL A 67 -33.40 9.60 -6.48
C VAL A 67 -33.61 9.02 -7.88
N THR A 68 -33.23 9.78 -8.90
CA THR A 68 -33.06 9.30 -10.28
C THR A 68 -31.61 8.87 -10.46
N TYR A 69 -31.36 7.55 -10.45
CA TYR A 69 -30.03 6.98 -10.64
C TYR A 69 -29.89 6.44 -12.06
N VAL A 70 -28.95 6.99 -12.83
CA VAL A 70 -28.65 6.59 -14.20
C VAL A 70 -27.25 5.95 -14.25
N ARG A 71 -27.13 4.79 -14.91
CA ARG A 71 -25.84 4.15 -15.21
C ARG A 71 -25.86 3.55 -16.60
N ASN A 72 -25.01 4.05 -17.50
CA ASN A 72 -25.00 3.58 -18.88
C ASN A 72 -24.39 2.19 -19.05
N PHE A 73 -24.49 1.67 -20.27
CA PHE A 73 -23.64 0.62 -20.80
C PHE A 73 -22.94 1.14 -22.06
N THR A 74 -21.61 1.12 -22.07
CA THR A 74 -20.86 1.31 -23.31
C THR A 74 -20.88 -0.01 -24.07
N ASP A 75 -21.77 -0.10 -25.06
CA ASP A 75 -22.06 -1.31 -25.83
C ASP A 75 -21.59 -1.24 -27.30
N VAL A 76 -20.90 -0.15 -27.65
CA VAL A 76 -20.06 -0.01 -28.84
C VAL A 76 -18.77 0.76 -28.51
N ASP A 77 -17.61 0.16 -28.79
CA ASP A 77 -16.26 0.72 -28.59
C ASP A 77 -15.21 -0.13 -29.34
N ASP A 78 -14.00 0.39 -29.53
CA ASP A 78 -12.84 -0.32 -30.04
C ASP A 78 -12.59 -1.66 -29.32
N LYS A 79 -12.77 -1.72 -27.99
CA LYS A 79 -12.57 -2.96 -27.22
C LYS A 79 -13.59 -4.04 -27.56
N ILE A 80 -14.84 -3.64 -27.77
CA ILE A 80 -15.94 -4.55 -28.11
C ILE A 80 -15.74 -5.08 -29.52
N ILE A 81 -15.46 -4.20 -30.48
CA ILE A 81 -15.22 -4.57 -31.89
C ILE A 81 -14.04 -5.54 -31.99
N ARG A 82 -12.92 -5.23 -31.32
CA ARG A 82 -11.76 -6.12 -31.30
C ARG A 82 -12.11 -7.49 -30.70
N ARG A 83 -12.78 -7.52 -29.55
CA ARG A 83 -13.15 -8.77 -28.89
C ARG A 83 -14.12 -9.61 -29.71
N ALA A 84 -15.10 -8.96 -30.35
CA ALA A 84 -16.05 -9.59 -31.25
C ALA A 84 -15.36 -10.25 -32.44
N ASN A 85 -14.40 -9.55 -33.06
CA ASN A 85 -13.57 -10.12 -34.12
C ASN A 85 -12.72 -11.31 -33.66
N GLU A 86 -12.16 -11.27 -32.44
CA GLU A 86 -11.38 -12.38 -31.87
C GLU A 86 -12.22 -13.66 -31.69
N VAL A 87 -13.49 -13.53 -31.33
CA VAL A 87 -14.37 -14.68 -31.04
C VAL A 87 -15.31 -15.05 -32.20
N GLY A 88 -15.34 -14.26 -33.27
CA GLY A 88 -16.22 -14.46 -34.42
C GLY A 88 -17.70 -14.21 -34.13
N GLU A 89 -18.02 -13.26 -33.23
CA GLU A 89 -19.39 -12.86 -32.87
C GLU A 89 -19.69 -11.44 -33.39
N ASP A 90 -20.97 -11.12 -33.58
CA ASP A 90 -21.38 -9.74 -33.87
C ASP A 90 -21.10 -8.83 -32.65
N PRO A 91 -20.51 -7.62 -32.83
CA PRO A 91 -20.17 -6.74 -31.71
C PRO A 91 -21.35 -6.35 -30.81
N ILE A 92 -22.54 -6.13 -31.38
CA ILE A 92 -23.74 -5.72 -30.62
C ILE A 92 -24.33 -6.92 -29.87
N ALA A 93 -24.32 -8.11 -30.48
CA ALA A 93 -24.70 -9.34 -29.80
C ALA A 93 -23.76 -9.64 -28.61
N LEU A 94 -22.44 -9.53 -28.83
CA LEU A 94 -21.43 -9.75 -27.80
C LEU A 94 -21.61 -8.78 -26.63
N SER A 95 -21.80 -7.49 -26.92
CA SER A 95 -21.97 -6.48 -25.89
C SER A 95 -23.29 -6.64 -25.15
N GLY A 96 -24.37 -6.98 -25.84
CA GLY A 96 -25.66 -7.31 -25.24
C GLY A 96 -25.57 -8.48 -24.25
N ARG A 97 -24.80 -9.53 -24.61
CA ARG A 97 -24.53 -10.66 -23.71
C ARG A 97 -23.77 -10.21 -22.46
N PHE A 98 -22.68 -9.46 -22.60
CA PHE A 98 -21.92 -9.00 -21.43
C PHE A 98 -22.64 -7.93 -20.59
N CYS A 99 -23.56 -7.16 -21.16
CA CYS A 99 -24.49 -6.32 -20.39
C CYS A 99 -25.32 -7.20 -19.44
N GLN A 100 -25.88 -8.30 -19.94
CA GLN A 100 -26.66 -9.23 -19.12
C GLN A 100 -25.79 -9.91 -18.06
N GLU A 101 -24.58 -10.32 -18.41
CA GLU A 101 -23.65 -10.94 -17.46
C GLU A 101 -23.27 -9.98 -16.33
N PHE A 102 -23.07 -8.71 -16.64
CA PHE A 102 -22.86 -7.66 -15.65
C PHE A 102 -24.07 -7.47 -14.74
N LEU A 103 -25.30 -7.47 -15.29
CA LEU A 103 -26.51 -7.37 -14.47
C LEU A 103 -26.62 -8.56 -13.49
N ASN A 104 -26.28 -9.77 -13.94
CA ASN A 104 -26.25 -10.95 -13.09
C ASN A 104 -25.22 -10.78 -11.97
N ASP A 105 -23.99 -10.35 -12.29
CA ASP A 105 -22.93 -10.12 -11.30
C ASP A 105 -23.32 -9.03 -10.28
N MET A 106 -24.01 -7.96 -10.72
CA MET A 106 -24.48 -6.89 -9.83
C MET A 106 -25.63 -7.35 -8.92
N ALA A 107 -26.54 -8.18 -9.45
CA ALA A 107 -27.62 -8.78 -8.67
C ALA A 107 -27.08 -9.72 -7.58
N ASP A 108 -26.08 -10.55 -7.92
CA ASP A 108 -25.38 -11.42 -6.95
C ASP A 108 -24.81 -10.58 -5.79
N LEU A 109 -24.19 -9.44 -6.10
CA LEU A 109 -23.65 -8.49 -5.12
C LEU A 109 -24.71 -7.61 -4.43
N GLN A 110 -26.00 -7.91 -4.59
CA GLN A 110 -27.12 -7.17 -4.00
C GLN A 110 -27.18 -5.69 -4.40
N CYS A 111 -26.61 -5.30 -5.54
CA CYS A 111 -26.76 -3.94 -6.04
C CYS A 111 -28.18 -3.72 -6.56
N LEU A 112 -28.83 -2.63 -6.16
CA LEU A 112 -30.11 -2.22 -6.73
C LEU A 112 -29.95 -1.84 -8.19
N LEU A 113 -31.00 -2.10 -8.98
CA LEU A 113 -31.05 -1.59 -10.34
C LEU A 113 -31.13 -0.04 -10.31
N PRO A 114 -30.35 0.64 -11.16
CA PRO A 114 -30.54 2.06 -11.45
C PRO A 114 -31.98 2.32 -11.94
N THR A 115 -32.43 3.57 -11.80
CA THR A 115 -33.69 4.04 -12.40
C THR A 115 -33.65 3.86 -13.92
N ASP A 116 -32.52 4.20 -14.54
CA ASP A 116 -32.31 4.09 -15.99
C ASP A 116 -30.93 3.50 -16.33
N GLN A 117 -30.89 2.67 -17.37
CA GLN A 117 -29.66 2.00 -17.82
C GLN A 117 -29.44 2.15 -19.33
N PRO A 118 -29.15 3.37 -19.82
CA PRO A 118 -29.09 3.63 -21.25
C PRO A 118 -27.90 2.94 -21.92
N ARG A 119 -28.14 2.45 -23.14
CA ARG A 119 -27.10 1.91 -24.03
C ARG A 119 -26.66 2.97 -25.03
N VAL A 120 -25.39 2.95 -25.42
CA VAL A 120 -24.85 3.93 -26.37
C VAL A 120 -25.54 3.80 -27.72
N THR A 121 -25.80 2.58 -28.19
CA THR A 121 -26.48 2.34 -29.49
C THR A 121 -27.88 2.96 -29.57
N ASP A 122 -28.56 3.10 -28.44
CA ASP A 122 -29.93 3.63 -28.37
C ASP A 122 -29.96 5.17 -28.31
N HIS A 123 -28.79 5.81 -28.19
CA HIS A 123 -28.66 7.26 -27.95
C HIS A 123 -27.80 7.98 -29.01
N MET A 124 -27.70 7.41 -30.21
CA MET A 124 -26.88 7.96 -31.30
C MET A 124 -27.34 9.35 -31.75
N GLU A 125 -28.64 9.65 -31.74
CA GLU A 125 -29.14 10.97 -32.10
C GLU A 125 -28.70 12.03 -31.08
N GLN A 126 -28.81 11.75 -29.78
CA GLN A 126 -28.37 12.65 -28.72
C GLN A 126 -26.86 12.89 -28.78
N ILE A 127 -26.08 11.86 -29.10
CA ILE A 127 -24.63 11.98 -29.30
C ILE A 127 -24.34 12.89 -30.50
N LYS A 128 -24.95 12.64 -31.66
CA LYS A 128 -24.77 13.46 -32.86
C LYS A 128 -25.17 14.92 -32.61
N ASP A 129 -26.28 15.15 -31.93
CA ASP A 129 -26.76 16.49 -31.57
C ASP A 129 -25.77 17.22 -30.66
N MET A 130 -25.20 16.53 -29.67
CA MET A 130 -24.20 17.12 -28.78
C MET A 130 -22.92 17.48 -29.55
N ILE A 131 -22.43 16.59 -30.42
CA ILE A 131 -21.25 16.86 -31.24
C ILE A 131 -21.50 18.05 -32.17
N ALA A 132 -22.67 18.13 -32.80
CA ALA A 132 -23.06 19.26 -33.64
C ALA A 132 -23.03 20.60 -32.86
N LYS A 133 -23.50 20.61 -31.61
CA LYS A 133 -23.44 21.79 -30.72
C LYS A 133 -22.01 22.17 -30.36
N ILE A 134 -21.15 21.19 -30.04
CA ILE A 134 -19.74 21.44 -29.72
C ILE A 134 -19.02 22.04 -30.94
N ILE A 135 -19.30 21.55 -32.15
CA ILE A 135 -18.76 22.12 -33.39
C ILE A 135 -19.29 23.54 -33.61
N SER A 136 -20.60 23.77 -33.48
CA SER A 136 -21.19 25.11 -33.70
C SER A 136 -20.65 26.15 -32.74
N ASN A 137 -20.24 25.73 -31.53
CA ASN A 137 -19.64 26.58 -30.52
C ASN A 137 -18.12 26.78 -30.69
N GLY A 138 -17.53 26.22 -31.76
CA GLY A 138 -16.11 26.37 -32.09
C GLY A 138 -15.16 25.50 -31.27
N CYS A 139 -15.68 24.49 -30.56
CA CYS A 139 -14.91 23.63 -29.66
C CYS A 139 -14.51 22.27 -30.26
N ALA A 140 -14.93 21.98 -31.49
CA ALA A 140 -14.56 20.75 -32.19
C ALA A 140 -14.36 21.00 -33.68
N TYR A 141 -13.67 20.08 -34.35
CA TYR A 141 -13.41 20.16 -35.79
C TYR A 141 -13.44 18.77 -36.45
N PRO A 142 -14.07 18.63 -37.64
CA PRO A 142 -14.04 17.41 -38.42
C PRO A 142 -12.76 17.30 -39.26
N VAL A 143 -12.21 16.09 -39.40
CA VAL A 143 -11.10 15.77 -40.32
C VAL A 143 -11.28 14.34 -40.84
N ASP A 144 -11.37 14.19 -42.17
CA ASP A 144 -11.47 12.88 -42.86
C ASP A 144 -12.53 11.92 -42.29
N GLY A 145 -13.66 12.47 -41.84
CA GLY A 145 -14.79 11.72 -41.26
C GLY A 145 -14.72 11.53 -39.73
N ASP A 146 -13.56 11.75 -39.11
CA ASP A 146 -13.44 11.85 -37.66
C ASP A 146 -13.84 13.25 -37.18
N VAL A 147 -14.28 13.37 -35.92
CA VAL A 147 -14.50 14.67 -35.26
C VAL A 147 -13.72 14.68 -33.95
N TYR A 148 -12.86 15.69 -33.77
CA TYR A 148 -12.06 15.86 -32.55
C TYR A 148 -12.53 17.06 -31.74
N PHE A 149 -12.50 16.91 -30.41
CA PHE A 149 -12.61 18.03 -29.48
C PHE A 149 -11.29 18.78 -29.44
N SER A 150 -11.35 20.11 -29.58
CA SER A 150 -10.19 20.99 -29.51
C SER A 150 -9.93 21.38 -28.06
N VAL A 151 -8.96 20.77 -27.39
CA VAL A 151 -8.74 21.04 -25.95
C VAL A 151 -8.32 22.49 -25.69
N ASP A 152 -7.58 23.10 -26.62
CA ASP A 152 -7.20 24.52 -26.56
C ASP A 152 -8.41 25.48 -26.56
N SER A 153 -9.59 25.01 -27.00
CA SER A 153 -10.83 25.80 -26.94
C SER A 153 -11.46 25.85 -25.55
N PHE A 154 -10.96 25.05 -24.60
CA PHE A 154 -11.47 24.94 -23.24
C PHE A 154 -10.39 25.27 -22.20
N PRO A 155 -10.19 26.55 -21.84
CA PRO A 155 -9.08 26.99 -20.97
C PRO A 155 -9.03 26.34 -19.58
N ASN A 156 -10.16 25.83 -19.09
CA ASN A 156 -10.28 25.19 -17.77
C ASN A 156 -10.14 23.65 -17.83
N TYR A 157 -9.62 23.10 -18.92
CA TYR A 157 -9.37 21.67 -19.05
C TYR A 157 -8.30 21.20 -18.05
N GLY A 158 -8.58 20.12 -17.32
CA GLY A 158 -7.70 19.62 -16.25
C GLY A 158 -8.11 20.04 -14.84
N ARG A 159 -9.20 20.81 -14.70
CA ARG A 159 -9.67 21.34 -13.41
C ARG A 159 -10.12 20.26 -12.43
N LEU A 160 -10.70 19.16 -12.90
CA LEU A 160 -11.16 18.08 -12.03
C LEU A 160 -9.98 17.24 -11.54
N SER A 161 -9.06 16.94 -12.44
CA SER A 161 -7.87 16.15 -12.18
C SER A 161 -6.74 16.92 -11.49
N GLY A 162 -6.79 18.25 -11.51
CA GLY A 162 -5.71 19.14 -11.06
C GLY A 162 -4.46 19.08 -11.96
N ARG A 163 -4.56 18.49 -13.16
CA ARG A 163 -3.46 18.41 -14.13
C ARG A 163 -3.44 19.66 -14.99
N LYS A 164 -2.26 20.23 -15.23
CA LYS A 164 -2.13 21.28 -16.25
C LYS A 164 -2.07 20.65 -17.64
N LEU A 165 -2.56 21.36 -18.65
CA LEU A 165 -2.43 20.99 -20.07
C LEU A 165 -0.97 20.68 -20.47
N GLU A 166 -0.02 21.39 -19.87
CA GLU A 166 1.42 21.19 -20.02
C GLU A 166 1.91 19.86 -19.41
N ASP A 167 1.26 19.41 -18.34
CA ASP A 167 1.52 18.14 -17.64
C ASP A 167 0.78 16.95 -18.30
N ASN A 168 -0.22 17.21 -19.15
CA ASN A 168 -1.03 16.17 -19.80
C ASN A 168 -0.31 15.39 -20.89
N ARG A 169 0.92 15.78 -21.26
CA ARG A 169 1.79 15.00 -22.17
C ARG A 169 2.44 13.79 -21.48
N ALA A 170 1.83 13.31 -20.41
CA ALA A 170 2.46 12.41 -19.46
C ALA A 170 1.70 11.09 -19.30
N GLY A 171 1.19 10.50 -20.39
CA GLY A 171 0.73 9.11 -20.30
C GLY A 171 -0.13 8.49 -21.41
N GLU A 172 -0.32 9.08 -22.59
CA GLU A 172 -1.23 8.46 -23.56
C GLU A 172 -0.52 7.46 -24.50
N ARG A 173 -0.99 6.20 -24.47
CA ARG A 173 -0.47 5.03 -25.22
C ARG A 173 -1.13 4.86 -26.59
N VAL A 174 -1.44 5.94 -27.30
CA VAL A 174 -2.05 5.89 -28.63
C VAL A 174 -1.13 6.59 -29.63
N ALA A 175 -1.05 6.10 -30.87
CA ALA A 175 -0.34 6.81 -31.94
C ALA A 175 -0.84 8.26 -31.99
N VAL A 176 0.05 9.25 -31.95
CA VAL A 176 -0.34 10.64 -32.22
C VAL A 176 -0.88 10.68 -33.64
N ASP A 177 -2.19 10.84 -33.75
CA ASP A 177 -2.85 11.04 -35.02
C ASP A 177 -2.44 12.42 -35.53
N THR A 178 -1.59 12.46 -36.56
CA THR A 178 -1.02 13.69 -37.12
C THR A 178 -2.07 14.63 -37.71
N ARG A 179 -3.32 14.16 -37.85
CA ARG A 179 -4.47 14.95 -38.29
C ARG A 179 -5.02 15.85 -37.17
N LYS A 180 -4.70 15.58 -35.91
CA LYS A 180 -5.10 16.42 -34.77
C LYS A 180 -4.32 17.73 -34.76
N LYS A 181 -5.02 18.83 -34.48
CA LYS A 181 -4.43 20.16 -34.26
C LYS A 181 -3.58 20.21 -32.98
N ASN A 182 -4.02 19.52 -31.93
CA ASN A 182 -3.29 19.35 -30.68
C ASN A 182 -3.24 17.86 -30.30
N PRO A 183 -2.10 17.28 -29.88
CA PRO A 183 -2.00 15.89 -29.45
C PRO A 183 -3.01 15.49 -28.37
N ALA A 184 -3.39 16.42 -27.48
CA ALA A 184 -4.36 16.19 -26.42
C ALA A 184 -5.83 16.17 -26.90
N ASP A 185 -6.10 16.53 -28.16
CA ASP A 185 -7.42 16.47 -28.74
C ASP A 185 -7.94 15.02 -28.77
N PHE A 186 -9.17 14.81 -28.33
CA PHE A 186 -9.79 13.49 -28.24
C PHE A 186 -10.98 13.37 -29.20
N ALA A 187 -11.22 12.16 -29.69
CA ALA A 187 -12.27 11.90 -30.66
C ALA A 187 -13.65 12.00 -30.01
N LEU A 188 -14.54 12.78 -30.63
CA LEU A 188 -15.97 12.80 -30.37
C LEU A 188 -16.71 11.82 -31.29
N TRP A 189 -16.27 11.73 -32.54
CA TRP A 189 -16.78 10.80 -33.55
C TRP A 189 -15.61 10.16 -34.27
N LYS A 190 -15.72 8.87 -34.55
CA LYS A 190 -14.72 8.10 -35.28
C LYS A 190 -15.33 7.57 -36.57
N ALA A 191 -14.68 7.84 -37.70
CA ALA A 191 -15.05 7.30 -38.99
C ALA A 191 -15.01 5.77 -38.96
N ALA A 192 -16.00 5.14 -39.58
CA ALA A 192 -16.09 3.70 -39.61
C ALA A 192 -15.00 3.08 -40.49
N LYS A 193 -14.36 2.03 -40.00
CA LYS A 193 -13.51 1.16 -40.83
C LYS A 193 -14.35 0.06 -41.49
N PRO A 194 -13.88 -0.52 -42.61
CA PRO A 194 -14.60 -1.61 -43.27
C PRO A 194 -14.93 -2.75 -42.30
N GLY A 195 -16.21 -3.10 -42.20
CA GLY A 195 -16.70 -4.18 -41.34
C GLY A 195 -16.97 -3.80 -39.88
N GLU A 196 -16.71 -2.55 -39.45
CA GLU A 196 -17.10 -2.08 -38.12
C GLU A 196 -18.59 -1.65 -38.06
N PRO A 197 -19.26 -1.74 -36.89
CA PRO A 197 -20.56 -1.11 -36.68
C PRO A 197 -20.51 0.39 -36.96
N GLN A 198 -21.49 0.90 -37.69
CA GLN A 198 -21.53 2.29 -38.15
C GLN A 198 -22.94 2.86 -38.18
N TRP A 199 -23.03 4.16 -37.99
CA TRP A 199 -24.24 4.97 -38.06
C TRP A 199 -24.02 6.16 -38.99
N ASP A 200 -25.09 6.58 -39.66
CA ASP A 200 -25.07 7.77 -40.50
C ASP A 200 -24.96 9.03 -39.64
N SER A 201 -24.04 9.92 -40.03
CA SER A 201 -23.83 11.22 -39.40
C SER A 201 -23.53 12.30 -40.43
N PRO A 202 -23.67 13.59 -40.07
CA PRO A 202 -23.27 14.71 -40.94
C PRO A 202 -21.79 14.71 -41.35
N TRP A 203 -20.95 13.93 -40.67
CA TRP A 203 -19.51 13.81 -40.94
C TRP A 203 -19.17 12.52 -41.68
N GLY A 204 -20.16 11.74 -42.08
CA GLY A 204 -20.01 10.43 -42.73
C GLY A 204 -20.29 9.25 -41.78
N PRO A 205 -20.24 8.01 -42.30
CA PRO A 205 -20.49 6.82 -41.51
C PRO A 205 -19.45 6.66 -40.41
N GLY A 206 -19.89 6.41 -39.19
CA GLY A 206 -18.97 6.26 -38.06
C GLY A 206 -19.65 5.86 -36.78
N ARG A 207 -18.97 6.10 -35.66
CA ARG A 207 -19.45 5.76 -34.32
C ARG A 207 -18.91 6.75 -33.29
N PRO A 208 -19.49 6.78 -32.07
CA PRO A 208 -19.01 7.64 -31.00
C PRO A 208 -17.53 7.37 -30.66
N GLY A 209 -16.79 8.43 -30.37
CA GLY A 209 -15.49 8.35 -29.73
C GLY A 209 -15.65 8.39 -28.22
N TRP A 210 -14.92 7.53 -27.49
CA TRP A 210 -14.86 7.59 -26.04
C TRP A 210 -14.37 9.00 -25.65
N HIS A 211 -15.14 9.87 -25.00
CA HIS A 211 -16.14 9.64 -23.95
C HIS A 211 -17.53 10.30 -24.17
N ILE A 212 -17.85 10.70 -25.41
CA ILE A 212 -19.01 11.57 -25.72
C ILE A 212 -20.35 11.00 -25.27
N GLU A 213 -20.45 9.68 -25.16
CA GLU A 213 -21.68 9.00 -24.82
C GLU A 213 -22.19 9.39 -23.43
N CYS A 214 -21.31 9.50 -22.43
CA CYS A 214 -21.71 9.80 -21.05
C CYS A 214 -22.23 11.24 -20.93
N SER A 215 -21.59 12.20 -21.60
CA SER A 215 -22.05 13.58 -21.66
C SER A 215 -23.45 13.68 -22.29
N ALA A 216 -23.68 13.00 -23.42
CA ALA A 216 -24.96 13.05 -24.12
C ALA A 216 -26.09 12.36 -23.33
N MET A 217 -25.82 11.18 -22.77
CA MET A 217 -26.83 10.42 -22.02
C MET A 217 -27.13 11.07 -20.67
N SER A 218 -26.13 11.51 -19.90
CA SER A 218 -26.37 12.21 -18.64
C SER A 218 -27.21 13.48 -18.85
N ALA A 219 -26.91 14.26 -19.90
CA ALA A 219 -27.71 15.43 -20.25
C ALA A 219 -29.15 15.08 -20.67
N HIS A 220 -29.37 13.94 -21.33
CA HIS A 220 -30.70 13.50 -21.73
C HIS A 220 -31.59 13.14 -20.53
N TYR A 221 -31.05 12.35 -19.59
CA TYR A 221 -31.82 11.84 -18.45
C TYR A 221 -31.88 12.81 -17.26
N LEU A 222 -30.82 13.57 -17.01
CA LEU A 222 -30.67 14.41 -15.80
C LEU A 222 -30.54 15.91 -16.12
N THR A 223 -30.62 16.30 -17.39
CA THR A 223 -30.32 17.65 -17.89
C THR A 223 -28.83 18.00 -17.86
N HIS A 224 -28.45 19.15 -18.42
CA HIS A 224 -27.08 19.66 -18.40
C HIS A 224 -26.57 20.02 -16.99
N THR A 225 -27.47 20.09 -15.99
CA THR A 225 -27.11 20.43 -14.62
C THR A 225 -27.77 19.48 -13.63
N PHE A 226 -26.98 18.68 -12.93
CA PHE A 226 -27.46 17.64 -11.99
C PHE A 226 -26.54 17.48 -10.76
N ASP A 227 -26.98 16.69 -9.79
CA ASP A 227 -26.41 16.69 -8.44
C ASP A 227 -25.08 15.94 -8.37
N ILE A 228 -25.08 14.64 -8.68
CA ILE A 228 -23.97 13.73 -8.40
C ILE A 228 -23.51 13.06 -9.69
N HIS A 229 -22.20 13.11 -9.96
CA HIS A 229 -21.55 12.26 -10.96
C HIS A 229 -20.48 11.41 -10.27
N GLY A 230 -20.40 10.12 -10.56
CA GLY A 230 -19.36 9.28 -9.97
C GLY A 230 -18.81 8.15 -10.84
N GLY A 231 -17.71 7.57 -10.36
CA GLY A 231 -17.00 6.49 -11.02
C GLY A 231 -15.74 6.05 -10.27
N GLY A 232 -14.92 5.19 -10.89
CA GLY A 232 -13.60 4.82 -10.35
C GLY A 232 -12.61 6.00 -10.35
N MET A 233 -11.63 5.98 -9.46
CA MET A 233 -10.59 7.04 -9.42
C MET A 233 -9.78 7.18 -10.73
N ASP A 234 -9.69 6.11 -11.53
CA ASP A 234 -9.14 6.15 -12.89
C ASP A 234 -9.99 6.94 -13.89
N LEU A 235 -11.27 7.17 -13.60
CA LEU A 235 -12.15 7.94 -14.47
C LEU A 235 -12.03 9.45 -14.28
N ILE A 236 -11.38 9.93 -13.21
CA ILE A 236 -11.07 11.36 -13.03
C ILE A 236 -10.38 11.92 -14.28
N PHE A 237 -9.43 11.16 -14.84
CA PHE A 237 -8.73 11.54 -16.06
C PHE A 237 -8.37 10.31 -16.91
N PRO A 238 -8.63 10.34 -18.24
CA PRO A 238 -9.17 11.48 -18.98
C PRO A 238 -10.71 11.56 -18.98
N HIS A 239 -11.42 10.49 -18.58
CA HIS A 239 -12.86 10.32 -18.85
C HIS A 239 -13.75 11.48 -18.37
N HIS A 240 -13.84 11.71 -17.06
CA HIS A 240 -14.71 12.74 -16.48
C HIS A 240 -14.23 14.17 -16.79
N GLU A 241 -12.92 14.38 -16.94
CA GLU A 241 -12.38 15.66 -17.42
C GLU A 241 -12.89 15.97 -18.84
N ASN A 242 -12.92 14.97 -19.72
CA ASN A 242 -13.44 15.08 -21.08
C ASN A 242 -14.94 15.29 -21.08
N GLU A 243 -15.69 14.63 -20.19
CA GLU A 243 -17.13 14.83 -20.06
C GLU A 243 -17.49 16.25 -19.63
N ILE A 244 -16.74 16.80 -18.68
CA ILE A 244 -16.88 18.21 -18.29
C ILE A 244 -16.66 19.12 -19.50
N ALA A 245 -15.57 18.90 -20.25
CA ALA A 245 -15.22 19.72 -21.39
C ALA A 245 -16.30 19.63 -22.49
N GLN A 246 -16.75 18.42 -22.83
CA GLN A 246 -17.82 18.17 -23.79
C GLN A 246 -19.14 18.84 -23.38
N SER A 247 -19.57 18.63 -22.13
CA SER A 247 -20.83 19.17 -21.62
C SER A 247 -20.81 20.70 -21.59
N CYS A 248 -19.74 21.31 -21.06
CA CYS A 248 -19.59 22.77 -21.02
C CYS A 248 -19.45 23.38 -22.42
N ALA A 249 -18.78 22.70 -23.36
CA ALA A 249 -18.68 23.15 -24.74
C ALA A 249 -20.01 23.07 -25.48
N ALA A 250 -20.83 22.04 -25.22
CA ALA A 250 -22.17 21.92 -25.81
C ALA A 250 -23.16 22.92 -25.19
N CYS A 251 -23.04 23.16 -23.88
CA CYS A 251 -23.87 24.10 -23.12
C CYS A 251 -23.05 24.75 -22.00
N SER A 252 -22.79 26.06 -22.11
CA SER A 252 -21.90 26.81 -21.20
C SER A 252 -22.35 26.83 -19.74
N GLY A 253 -23.64 26.60 -19.47
CA GLY A 253 -24.21 26.49 -18.12
C GLY A 253 -24.15 25.11 -17.49
N SER A 254 -23.59 24.10 -18.18
CA SER A 254 -23.54 22.72 -17.68
C SER A 254 -22.75 22.62 -16.39
N LYS A 255 -23.31 21.94 -15.39
CA LYS A 255 -22.69 21.80 -14.07
C LYS A 255 -23.12 20.53 -13.35
N VAL A 256 -22.14 19.78 -12.85
CA VAL A 256 -22.35 18.76 -11.82
C VAL A 256 -21.92 19.36 -10.48
N ASN A 257 -22.75 19.25 -9.44
CA ASN A 257 -22.40 19.81 -8.13
C ASN A 257 -21.37 18.95 -7.37
N TYR A 258 -21.49 17.62 -7.41
CA TYR A 258 -20.63 16.70 -6.65
C TYR A 258 -20.03 15.63 -7.55
N TRP A 259 -18.69 15.60 -7.64
CA TRP A 259 -17.93 14.53 -8.30
C TRP A 259 -17.37 13.55 -7.27
N ILE A 260 -17.81 12.30 -7.31
CA ILE A 260 -17.51 11.28 -6.29
C ILE A 260 -16.74 10.12 -6.91
N HIS A 261 -15.59 9.74 -6.34
CA HIS A 261 -14.75 8.66 -6.88
C HIS A 261 -14.33 7.63 -5.84
N ASN A 262 -14.40 6.33 -6.18
CA ASN A 262 -13.92 5.26 -5.31
C ASN A 262 -12.44 4.91 -5.54
N GLY A 263 -11.77 4.45 -4.48
CA GLY A 263 -10.37 4.01 -4.52
C GLY A 263 -10.15 2.72 -5.31
N PHE A 264 -8.88 2.46 -5.66
CA PHE A 264 -8.46 1.27 -6.42
C PHE A 264 -8.60 -0.04 -5.63
N VAL A 265 -8.64 -1.15 -6.37
CA VAL A 265 -8.44 -2.49 -5.82
C VAL A 265 -7.06 -2.99 -6.24
N THR A 266 -6.25 -3.44 -5.27
CA THR A 266 -5.00 -4.18 -5.49
C THR A 266 -5.21 -5.65 -5.16
N ALA A 267 -4.36 -6.54 -5.67
CA ALA A 267 -4.37 -7.96 -5.30
C ALA A 267 -2.97 -8.35 -4.80
N ASN A 268 -2.89 -8.85 -3.56
CA ASN A 268 -1.62 -9.18 -2.89
C ASN A 268 -0.58 -8.03 -2.98
N ASP A 269 -1.04 -6.80 -2.74
CA ASP A 269 -0.24 -5.56 -2.79
C ASP A 269 0.26 -5.15 -4.19
N GLU A 270 -0.17 -5.84 -5.25
CA GLU A 270 0.12 -5.49 -6.63
C GLU A 270 -1.09 -4.86 -7.33
N LYS A 271 -0.84 -3.98 -8.30
CA LYS A 271 -1.92 -3.46 -9.16
C LYS A 271 -2.49 -4.61 -10.00
N MET A 272 -3.80 -4.79 -9.94
CA MET A 272 -4.47 -5.82 -10.75
C MET A 272 -4.26 -5.56 -12.24
N SER A 273 -3.80 -6.57 -12.97
CA SER A 273 -3.75 -6.55 -14.42
C SER A 273 -3.88 -7.96 -14.98
N LYS A 274 -4.57 -8.11 -16.13
CA LYS A 274 -4.67 -9.39 -16.84
C LYS A 274 -3.29 -9.95 -17.20
N SER A 275 -2.30 -9.10 -17.44
CA SER A 275 -0.92 -9.46 -17.81
C SER A 275 -0.07 -10.02 -16.66
N VAL A 276 -0.42 -9.72 -15.41
CA VAL A 276 0.34 -10.18 -14.21
C VAL A 276 -0.35 -11.38 -13.56
N GLY A 277 -1.50 -11.83 -14.08
CA GLY A 277 -2.22 -13.00 -13.56
C GLY A 277 -2.92 -12.76 -12.22
N ASN A 278 -2.89 -11.53 -11.69
CA ASN A 278 -3.51 -11.11 -10.42
C ASN A 278 -4.87 -10.41 -10.64
N PHE A 279 -5.56 -10.75 -11.73
CA PHE A 279 -6.87 -10.21 -12.10
C PHE A 279 -7.96 -11.22 -11.75
N PHE A 280 -8.92 -10.83 -10.91
CA PHE A 280 -10.01 -11.69 -10.48
C PHE A 280 -11.36 -11.13 -10.95
N THR A 281 -12.07 -11.91 -11.75
CA THR A 281 -13.47 -11.66 -12.07
C THR A 281 -14.33 -11.83 -10.82
N ILE A 282 -15.49 -11.16 -10.78
CA ILE A 282 -16.47 -11.34 -9.71
C ILE A 282 -16.83 -12.83 -9.61
N ARG A 283 -17.04 -13.49 -10.77
CA ARG A 283 -17.42 -14.90 -10.85
C ARG A 283 -16.37 -15.87 -10.35
N GLU A 284 -15.09 -15.61 -10.58
CA GLU A 284 -14.02 -16.45 -10.02
C GLU A 284 -14.05 -16.42 -8.50
N VAL A 285 -14.26 -15.24 -7.91
CA VAL A 285 -14.39 -15.10 -6.45
C VAL A 285 -15.69 -15.74 -5.95
N THR A 286 -16.84 -15.43 -6.57
CA THR A 286 -18.14 -15.95 -6.13
C THR A 286 -18.32 -17.44 -6.41
N LYS A 287 -17.48 -18.06 -7.26
CA LYS A 287 -17.40 -19.51 -7.41
C LYS A 287 -16.97 -20.20 -6.11
N LEU A 288 -16.10 -19.55 -5.33
CA LEU A 288 -15.47 -20.08 -4.11
C LEU A 288 -16.03 -19.44 -2.83
N TYR A 289 -16.51 -18.20 -2.89
CA TYR A 289 -17.05 -17.45 -1.76
C TYR A 289 -18.48 -17.01 -2.02
N HIS A 290 -19.26 -16.78 -0.97
CA HIS A 290 -20.60 -16.23 -1.13
C HIS A 290 -20.52 -14.77 -1.62
N PRO A 291 -21.40 -14.28 -2.53
CA PRO A 291 -21.38 -12.88 -2.98
C PRO A 291 -21.42 -11.84 -1.85
N LEU A 292 -22.18 -12.11 -0.79
CA LEU A 292 -22.21 -11.28 0.42
C LEU A 292 -20.84 -11.18 1.12
N ALA A 293 -19.98 -12.20 1.05
CA ALA A 293 -18.62 -12.13 1.60
C ALA A 293 -17.77 -11.13 0.80
N LEU A 294 -17.86 -11.16 -0.53
CA LEU A 294 -17.20 -10.18 -1.40
C LEU A 294 -17.73 -8.77 -1.13
N ARG A 295 -19.06 -8.60 -1.01
CA ARG A 295 -19.65 -7.31 -0.65
C ARG A 295 -19.17 -6.81 0.72
N HIS A 296 -19.20 -7.66 1.76
CA HIS A 296 -18.72 -7.33 3.09
C HIS A 296 -17.25 -6.92 3.08
N PHE A 297 -16.39 -7.66 2.38
CA PHE A 297 -14.99 -7.32 2.18
C PHE A 297 -14.83 -5.92 1.59
N LEU A 298 -15.57 -5.60 0.52
CA LEU A 298 -15.52 -4.29 -0.13
C LEU A 298 -16.02 -3.16 0.80
N LEU A 299 -16.94 -3.43 1.72
CA LEU A 299 -17.45 -2.42 2.66
C LEU A 299 -16.57 -2.24 3.92
N GLY A 300 -15.65 -3.18 4.17
CA GLY A 300 -14.73 -3.16 5.30
C GLY A 300 -13.68 -2.03 5.25
N THR A 301 -13.51 -1.41 4.07
CA THR A 301 -12.62 -0.26 3.85
C THR A 301 -13.41 0.90 3.26
N HIS A 302 -13.15 2.12 3.75
CA HIS A 302 -13.81 3.35 3.28
C HIS A 302 -13.74 3.48 1.75
N TYR A 303 -14.83 3.84 1.06
CA TYR A 303 -14.96 3.70 -0.40
C TYR A 303 -13.88 4.41 -1.22
N ARG A 304 -13.33 5.52 -0.70
CA ARG A 304 -12.25 6.30 -1.34
C ARG A 304 -10.86 5.70 -1.16
N SER A 305 -10.65 4.90 -0.13
CA SER A 305 -9.34 4.31 0.13
C SER A 305 -9.10 3.09 -0.77
N PRO A 306 -7.84 2.82 -1.16
CA PRO A 306 -7.49 1.58 -1.83
C PRO A 306 -7.84 0.37 -0.96
N VAL A 307 -8.30 -0.71 -1.59
CA VAL A 307 -8.57 -1.99 -0.91
C VAL A 307 -7.69 -3.08 -1.51
N ASN A 308 -6.99 -3.82 -0.65
CA ASN A 308 -6.18 -4.95 -1.05
C ASN A 308 -7.00 -6.23 -0.98
N TYR A 309 -7.03 -7.01 -2.05
CA TYR A 309 -7.67 -8.32 -2.10
C TYR A 309 -6.63 -9.42 -1.86
N SER A 310 -6.93 -10.30 -0.92
CA SER A 310 -6.17 -11.51 -0.63
C SER A 310 -7.11 -12.60 -0.14
N ILE A 311 -6.68 -13.86 -0.23
CA ILE A 311 -7.45 -15.01 0.24
C ILE A 311 -7.77 -14.90 1.73
N SER A 312 -6.82 -14.44 2.55
CA SER A 312 -7.04 -14.26 3.99
C SER A 312 -8.13 -13.23 4.29
N GLN A 313 -8.14 -12.09 3.58
CA GLN A 313 -9.15 -11.04 3.80
C GLN A 313 -10.55 -11.46 3.37
N ILE A 314 -10.68 -12.20 2.27
CA ILE A 314 -12.00 -12.70 1.83
C ILE A 314 -12.49 -13.86 2.73
N GLU A 315 -11.61 -14.69 3.30
CA GLU A 315 -11.99 -15.68 4.33
C GLU A 315 -12.48 -15.00 5.62
N ILE A 316 -11.81 -13.94 6.08
CA ILE A 316 -12.26 -13.13 7.23
C ILE A 316 -13.66 -12.54 6.95
N ALA A 317 -13.88 -12.00 5.75
CA ALA A 317 -15.19 -11.49 5.37
C ALA A 317 -16.24 -12.60 5.27
N SER A 318 -15.89 -13.79 4.78
CA SER A 318 -16.78 -14.95 4.72
C SER A 318 -17.20 -15.41 6.12
N GLU A 319 -16.26 -15.48 7.06
CA GLU A 319 -16.55 -15.81 8.46
C GLU A 319 -17.44 -14.75 9.12
N ALA A 320 -17.17 -13.46 8.87
CA ALA A 320 -17.98 -12.36 9.39
C ALA A 320 -19.44 -12.44 8.90
N VAL A 321 -19.66 -12.72 7.62
CA VAL A 321 -21.02 -12.90 7.06
C VAL A 321 -21.69 -14.14 7.67
N PHE A 322 -20.99 -15.25 7.81
CA PHE A 322 -21.54 -16.42 8.50
C PHE A 322 -21.97 -16.08 9.94
N TYR A 323 -21.16 -15.35 10.68
CA TYR A 323 -21.48 -14.92 12.05
C TYR A 323 -22.72 -14.01 12.10
N ILE A 324 -22.86 -13.07 11.15
CA ILE A 324 -24.05 -12.20 11.02
C ILE A 324 -25.30 -13.06 10.86
N TYR A 325 -25.31 -13.95 9.86
CA TYR A 325 -26.48 -14.75 9.53
C TYR A 325 -26.81 -15.79 10.61
N GLN A 326 -25.79 -16.40 11.24
CA GLN A 326 -26.00 -17.32 12.35
C GLN A 326 -26.60 -16.60 13.56
N THR A 327 -26.13 -15.40 13.87
CA THR A 327 -26.67 -14.60 14.97
C THR A 327 -28.13 -14.21 14.72
N LEU A 328 -28.48 -13.84 13.47
CA LEU A 328 -29.85 -13.53 13.08
C LEU A 328 -30.76 -14.76 13.12
N LYS A 329 -30.30 -15.91 12.61
CA LYS A 329 -31.04 -17.17 12.67
C LYS A 329 -31.33 -17.59 14.11
N ASP A 330 -30.32 -17.55 14.96
CA ASP A 330 -30.47 -17.90 16.38
C ASP A 330 -31.43 -16.94 17.10
N CYS A 331 -31.43 -15.65 16.73
CA CYS A 331 -32.37 -14.67 17.25
C CYS A 331 -33.81 -14.98 16.79
N GLU A 332 -33.98 -15.28 15.50
CA GLU A 332 -35.27 -15.65 14.91
C GLU A 332 -35.86 -16.89 15.59
N ASP A 333 -35.05 -17.93 15.80
CA ASP A 333 -35.48 -19.16 16.48
C ASP A 333 -35.89 -18.90 17.93
N ALA A 334 -35.11 -18.09 18.65
CA ALA A 334 -35.42 -17.71 20.02
C ALA A 334 -36.70 -16.87 20.13
N LEU A 335 -37.02 -16.08 19.11
CA LEU A 335 -38.20 -15.21 19.08
C LEU A 335 -39.46 -15.90 18.54
N SER A 336 -39.32 -16.96 17.73
CA SER A 336 -40.42 -17.63 17.02
C SER A 336 -41.62 -17.96 17.91
N ALA A 337 -41.40 -18.44 19.13
CA ALA A 337 -42.45 -18.81 20.09
C ALA A 337 -43.14 -17.60 20.78
N PHE A 338 -42.63 -16.38 20.60
CA PHE A 338 -43.08 -15.19 21.33
C PHE A 338 -43.55 -14.04 20.44
N ARG A 339 -43.30 -14.08 19.11
CA ARG A 339 -43.67 -12.99 18.20
C ARG A 339 -45.17 -12.65 18.18
N GLU A 340 -46.02 -13.64 18.45
CA GLU A 340 -47.49 -13.47 18.48
C GLU A 340 -48.05 -13.21 19.89
N ASP A 341 -47.20 -13.02 20.90
CA ASP A 341 -47.64 -12.74 22.27
C ASP A 341 -48.30 -11.35 22.36
N ALA A 342 -49.62 -11.35 22.64
CA ALA A 342 -50.42 -10.12 22.78
C ALA A 342 -49.86 -9.15 23.85
N GLY A 343 -49.08 -9.64 24.80
CA GLY A 343 -48.40 -8.86 25.83
C GLY A 343 -47.31 -7.92 25.30
N LEU A 344 -46.74 -8.17 24.11
CA LEU A 344 -45.71 -7.32 23.49
C LEU A 344 -46.25 -5.94 23.06
N ASN A 345 -47.55 -5.87 22.75
CA ASN A 345 -48.26 -4.65 22.39
C ASN A 345 -48.71 -3.82 23.60
N ASN A 346 -48.48 -4.31 24.82
CA ASN A 346 -48.77 -3.56 26.04
C ASN A 346 -47.79 -2.39 26.20
N PRO A 347 -48.26 -1.12 26.28
CA PRO A 347 -47.40 0.05 26.43
C PRO A 347 -46.55 0.05 27.71
N LYS A 348 -46.91 -0.78 28.70
CA LYS A 348 -46.15 -0.94 29.95
C LYS A 348 -44.89 -1.80 29.79
N VAL A 349 -44.79 -2.61 28.73
CA VAL A 349 -43.60 -3.42 28.44
C VAL A 349 -42.59 -2.54 27.71
N ARG A 350 -41.51 -2.17 28.42
CA ARG A 350 -40.39 -1.38 27.91
C ARG A 350 -39.19 -2.26 27.62
N ILE A 351 -38.39 -1.86 26.62
CA ILE A 351 -37.09 -2.47 26.36
C ILE A 351 -36.11 -2.18 27.49
N SER A 352 -35.11 -3.03 27.65
CA SER A 352 -34.09 -2.84 28.69
C SER A 352 -33.23 -1.60 28.41
N PRO A 353 -32.69 -0.91 29.44
CA PRO A 353 -31.80 0.23 29.23
C PRO A 353 -30.59 -0.10 28.35
N ALA A 354 -30.01 -1.30 28.52
CA ALA A 354 -28.89 -1.77 27.70
C ALA A 354 -29.27 -1.98 26.23
N ALA A 355 -30.49 -2.49 25.95
CA ALA A 355 -30.99 -2.59 24.58
C ALA A 355 -31.24 -1.20 23.98
N GLN A 356 -31.84 -0.29 24.76
CA GLN A 356 -32.07 1.08 24.32
C GLN A 356 -30.76 1.78 23.96
N GLU A 357 -29.71 1.60 24.75
CA GLU A 357 -28.38 2.14 24.45
C GLU A 357 -27.79 1.54 23.17
N CYS A 358 -27.83 0.20 23.03
CA CYS A 358 -27.34 -0.48 21.82
C CYS A 358 -28.09 -0.01 20.55
N ILE A 359 -29.42 0.05 20.61
CA ILE A 359 -30.26 0.52 19.49
C ILE A 359 -29.92 1.98 19.17
N SER A 360 -29.90 2.86 20.18
CA SER A 360 -29.58 4.27 19.98
C SER A 360 -28.19 4.47 19.37
N ARG A 361 -27.19 3.70 19.83
CA ARG A 361 -25.83 3.77 19.28
C ARG A 361 -25.77 3.27 17.85
N LEU A 362 -26.33 2.10 17.55
CA LEU A 362 -26.40 1.56 16.19
C LEU A 362 -27.10 2.55 15.25
N HIS A 363 -28.23 3.09 15.68
CA HIS A 363 -29.00 4.08 14.94
C HIS A 363 -28.22 5.37 14.67
N ASN A 364 -27.53 5.89 15.70
CA ASN A 364 -26.74 7.12 15.59
C ASN A 364 -25.51 6.91 14.71
N ASP A 365 -24.75 5.83 14.90
CA ASP A 365 -23.58 5.53 14.08
C ASP A 365 -24.01 5.30 12.62
N PHE A 366 -25.09 4.54 12.40
CA PHE A 366 -25.63 4.33 11.06
C PHE A 366 -26.00 5.64 10.37
N LYS A 367 -26.71 6.54 11.07
CA LYS A 367 -27.08 7.85 10.51
C LYS A 367 -25.88 8.76 10.30
N THR A 368 -25.04 8.93 11.31
CA THR A 368 -23.96 9.94 11.31
C THR A 368 -22.76 9.50 10.49
N LYS A 369 -22.38 8.21 10.53
CA LYS A 369 -21.22 7.71 9.78
C LYS A 369 -21.51 7.53 8.30
N LEU A 370 -22.73 7.15 7.90
CA LEU A 370 -23.10 7.21 6.47
C LEU A 370 -23.29 8.64 5.97
N ALA A 371 -23.77 9.56 6.82
CA ALA A 371 -23.82 10.98 6.51
C ALA A 371 -22.41 11.58 6.37
N ASP A 372 -21.42 11.07 7.09
CA ASP A 372 -20.03 11.48 6.95
C ASP A 372 -19.32 10.67 5.85
N ASP A 373 -19.57 11.02 4.59
CA ASP A 373 -18.89 10.45 3.41
C ASP A 373 -18.96 8.91 3.34
N LEU A 374 -20.12 8.31 3.66
CA LEU A 374 -20.35 6.86 3.56
C LEU A 374 -19.36 5.99 4.36
N HIS A 375 -19.05 6.37 5.60
CA HIS A 375 -18.07 5.68 6.44
C HIS A 375 -18.58 4.32 6.98
N THR A 376 -18.73 3.33 6.11
CA THR A 376 -19.18 1.96 6.40
C THR A 376 -18.31 1.16 7.39
N PRO A 377 -16.96 1.32 7.47
CA PRO A 377 -16.14 0.49 8.35
C PRO A 377 -16.51 0.61 9.84
N THR A 378 -16.84 1.81 10.30
CA THR A 378 -17.24 2.03 11.71
C THR A 378 -18.51 1.27 12.06
N ILE A 379 -19.47 1.20 11.14
CA ILE A 379 -20.74 0.51 11.35
C ILE A 379 -20.50 -1.00 11.43
N LEU A 380 -19.73 -1.56 10.48
CA LEU A 380 -19.43 -2.99 10.41
C LEU A 380 -18.59 -3.48 11.60
N ASN A 381 -17.58 -2.71 12.00
CA ASN A 381 -16.56 -3.14 12.97
C ASN A 381 -16.84 -2.69 14.41
N SER A 382 -17.82 -1.81 14.64
CA SER A 382 -18.16 -1.32 15.97
C SER A 382 -19.62 -1.57 16.33
N SER A 383 -20.55 -0.73 15.87
CA SER A 383 -21.93 -0.73 16.38
C SER A 383 -22.71 -1.99 16.02
N LEU A 384 -22.50 -2.59 14.84
CA LEU A 384 -23.10 -3.88 14.51
C LEU A 384 -22.53 -5.01 15.39
N GLN A 385 -21.23 -5.03 15.67
CA GLN A 385 -20.62 -6.07 16.51
C GLN A 385 -21.16 -6.04 17.94
N GLU A 386 -21.36 -4.84 18.50
CA GLU A 386 -21.97 -4.67 19.81
C GLU A 386 -23.43 -5.13 19.82
N ALA A 387 -24.21 -4.79 18.80
CA ALA A 387 -25.58 -5.25 18.63
C ALA A 387 -25.67 -6.78 18.56
N PHE A 388 -24.82 -7.44 17.77
CA PHE A 388 -24.74 -8.90 17.70
C PHE A 388 -24.31 -9.52 19.04
N LYS A 389 -23.36 -8.91 19.75
CA LYS A 389 -22.95 -9.35 21.09
C LYS A 389 -24.10 -9.27 22.10
N TYR A 390 -24.92 -8.22 22.02
CA TYR A 390 -26.11 -8.08 22.86
C TYR A 390 -27.12 -9.19 22.58
N ILE A 391 -27.42 -9.48 21.30
CA ILE A 391 -28.30 -10.60 20.90
C ILE A 391 -27.77 -11.93 21.47
N ASN A 392 -26.48 -12.20 21.25
CA ASN A 392 -25.84 -13.45 21.65
C ASN A 392 -25.79 -13.65 23.17
N THR A 393 -25.76 -12.57 23.95
CA THR A 393 -25.82 -12.61 25.42
C THR A 393 -27.25 -12.78 25.91
N SER A 394 -28.18 -12.04 25.32
CA SER A 394 -29.58 -11.97 25.76
C SER A 394 -30.37 -13.23 25.43
N LYS A 395 -30.04 -13.93 24.33
CA LYS A 395 -30.65 -15.22 23.98
C LYS A 395 -30.30 -16.36 24.94
N LYS A 396 -29.20 -16.24 25.71
CA LYS A 396 -28.74 -17.27 26.66
C LYS A 396 -29.46 -17.21 28.02
N LEU A 397 -30.28 -16.19 28.28
CA LEU A 397 -31.10 -16.07 29.49
C LEU A 397 -32.38 -16.93 29.33
N GLN A 398 -32.51 -17.95 30.19
CA GLN A 398 -33.28 -19.20 30.01
C GLN A 398 -34.83 -19.16 30.18
N LYS A 399 -35.47 -20.21 29.61
CA LYS A 399 -36.71 -20.96 29.94
C LYS A 399 -38.07 -20.24 30.10
N GLN A 400 -38.13 -18.97 30.47
CA GLN A 400 -39.31 -18.10 30.32
C GLN A 400 -38.84 -16.65 30.16
N PRO A 401 -38.64 -16.16 28.93
CA PRO A 401 -38.10 -14.82 28.72
C PRO A 401 -39.12 -13.77 29.16
N GLN A 402 -38.67 -12.82 29.98
CA GLN A 402 -39.47 -11.64 30.32
C GLN A 402 -39.85 -10.90 29.03
N LEU A 403 -41.11 -10.48 28.90
CA LEU A 403 -41.61 -9.76 27.71
C LEU A 403 -40.74 -8.54 27.33
N SER A 404 -40.06 -7.91 28.29
CA SER A 404 -39.10 -6.81 28.07
C SER A 404 -37.86 -7.22 27.27
N ILE A 405 -37.33 -8.43 27.49
CA ILE A 405 -36.16 -8.98 26.77
C ILE A 405 -36.59 -9.37 25.35
N VAL A 406 -37.74 -10.04 25.21
CA VAL A 406 -38.32 -10.39 23.90
C VAL A 406 -38.51 -9.13 23.07
N LYS A 407 -39.13 -8.09 23.65
CA LYS A 407 -39.29 -6.79 22.99
C LYS A 407 -37.95 -6.15 22.62
N SER A 408 -36.96 -6.20 23.52
CA SER A 408 -35.62 -5.66 23.27
C SER A 408 -34.92 -6.32 22.07
N LEU A 409 -35.06 -7.65 21.95
CA LEU A 409 -34.51 -8.42 20.84
C LEU A 409 -35.24 -8.12 19.51
N ILE A 410 -36.57 -8.00 19.54
CA ILE A 410 -37.37 -7.62 18.36
C ILE A 410 -36.98 -6.23 17.85
N ASP A 411 -36.93 -5.23 18.74
CA ASP A 411 -36.62 -3.86 18.35
C ASP A 411 -35.18 -3.74 17.82
N LEU A 412 -34.22 -4.46 18.42
CA LEU A 412 -32.85 -4.50 17.93
C LEU A 412 -32.71 -5.26 16.61
N GLU A 413 -33.43 -6.37 16.43
CA GLU A 413 -33.46 -7.12 15.17
C GLU A 413 -33.99 -6.25 14.01
N ILE A 414 -35.03 -5.45 14.26
CA ILE A 414 -35.57 -4.49 13.29
C ILE A 414 -34.50 -3.47 12.88
N GLU A 415 -33.79 -2.87 13.86
CA GLU A 415 -32.73 -1.91 13.57
C GLU A 415 -31.57 -2.55 12.78
N ILE A 416 -31.11 -3.74 13.17
CA ILE A 416 -30.07 -4.47 12.44
C ILE A 416 -30.51 -4.78 11.01
N LYS A 417 -31.74 -5.26 10.81
CA LYS A 417 -32.29 -5.54 9.46
C LYS A 417 -32.31 -4.27 8.61
N GLN A 418 -32.66 -3.12 9.18
CA GLN A 418 -32.64 -1.84 8.47
C GLN A 418 -31.21 -1.47 8.04
N VAL A 419 -30.23 -1.59 8.95
CA VAL A 419 -28.82 -1.29 8.65
C VAL A 419 -28.28 -2.24 7.58
N LEU A 420 -28.48 -3.56 7.74
CA LEU A 420 -28.02 -4.55 6.77
C LEU A 420 -28.69 -4.39 5.40
N SER A 421 -29.97 -4.02 5.36
CA SER A 421 -30.69 -3.71 4.11
C SER A 421 -30.08 -2.49 3.40
N THR A 422 -29.79 -1.41 4.11
CA THR A 422 -29.15 -0.21 3.53
C THR A 422 -27.71 -0.48 3.08
N LEU A 423 -26.98 -1.34 3.79
CA LEU A 423 -25.66 -1.80 3.38
C LEU A 423 -25.70 -2.88 2.28
N GLY A 424 -26.87 -3.37 1.89
CA GLY A 424 -27.04 -4.47 0.92
C GLY A 424 -26.47 -5.82 1.39
N LEU A 425 -26.37 -6.02 2.71
CA LEU A 425 -25.92 -7.27 3.33
C LEU A 425 -27.08 -8.19 3.77
N LEU A 426 -28.33 -7.74 3.61
CA LEU A 426 -29.54 -8.53 3.86
C LEU A 426 -30.06 -9.15 2.56
N SER A 427 -29.95 -10.48 2.44
CA SER A 427 -30.43 -11.26 1.29
C SER A 427 -31.97 -11.39 1.32
N SER A 428 -32.56 -11.66 0.15
CA SER A 428 -33.95 -12.09 0.02
C SER A 428 -34.18 -13.56 0.38
N SER A 429 -33.12 -14.38 0.34
CA SER A 429 -33.15 -15.76 0.83
C SER A 429 -33.31 -15.81 2.35
N THR A 430 -33.82 -16.93 2.85
CA THR A 430 -33.91 -17.18 4.30
C THR A 430 -32.52 -17.27 4.93
N TYR A 431 -32.43 -17.03 6.25
CA TYR A 431 -31.14 -17.14 6.94
C TYR A 431 -30.54 -18.55 6.86
N THR A 432 -31.38 -19.58 6.89
CA THR A 432 -30.96 -20.97 6.72
C THR A 432 -30.30 -21.18 5.35
N GLU A 433 -30.96 -20.76 4.27
CA GLU A 433 -30.44 -20.91 2.90
C GLU A 433 -29.09 -20.20 2.73
N VAL A 434 -28.92 -19.00 3.29
CA VAL A 434 -27.63 -18.28 3.20
C VAL A 434 -26.53 -19.00 3.99
N LEU A 435 -26.86 -19.55 5.17
CA LEU A 435 -25.91 -20.34 5.97
C LEU A 435 -25.51 -21.63 5.26
N GLU A 436 -26.46 -22.31 4.61
CA GLU A 436 -26.21 -23.49 3.77
C GLU A 436 -25.31 -23.14 2.58
N GLN A 437 -25.60 -22.05 1.85
CA GLN A 437 -24.76 -21.60 0.74
C GLN A 437 -23.34 -21.24 1.20
N LEU A 438 -23.17 -20.61 2.37
CA LEU A 438 -21.83 -20.33 2.94
C LEU A 438 -21.08 -21.62 3.30
N LYS A 439 -21.80 -22.62 3.84
CA LYS A 439 -21.27 -23.95 4.15
C LYS A 439 -20.84 -24.67 2.87
N ASP A 440 -21.67 -24.68 1.83
CA ASP A 440 -21.35 -25.29 0.53
C ASP A 440 -20.09 -24.68 -0.08
N LYS A 441 -19.96 -23.35 0.00
CA LYS A 441 -18.77 -22.64 -0.45
C LYS A 441 -17.53 -23.05 0.34
N ALA A 442 -17.65 -23.20 1.67
CA ALA A 442 -16.55 -23.66 2.52
C ALA A 442 -16.15 -25.11 2.22
N LEU A 443 -17.11 -26.02 2.06
CA LEU A 443 -16.88 -27.42 1.66
C LEU A 443 -16.14 -27.50 0.31
N LYS A 444 -16.58 -26.69 -0.65
CA LYS A 444 -15.92 -26.60 -1.96
C LYS A 444 -14.47 -26.11 -1.88
N ARG A 445 -14.15 -25.15 -0.99
CA ARG A 445 -12.78 -24.70 -0.75
C ARG A 445 -11.95 -25.74 0.00
N ALA A 446 -12.58 -26.48 0.91
CA ALA A 446 -11.95 -27.55 1.68
C ALA A 446 -11.74 -28.85 0.87
N GLU A 447 -12.36 -28.95 -0.30
CA GLU A 447 -12.47 -30.18 -1.11
C GLU A 447 -13.03 -31.36 -0.30
N LEU A 448 -14.08 -31.08 0.49
CA LEU A 448 -14.77 -32.04 1.34
C LEU A 448 -16.27 -32.07 1.03
N THR A 449 -16.91 -33.21 1.30
CA THR A 449 -18.36 -33.36 1.32
C THR A 449 -18.91 -33.16 2.73
N GLU A 450 -20.21 -32.94 2.88
CA GLU A 450 -20.82 -32.88 4.22
C GLU A 450 -20.70 -34.22 4.94
N GLU A 451 -20.77 -35.34 4.21
CA GLU A 451 -20.54 -36.69 4.72
C GLU A 451 -19.14 -36.84 5.33
N ASP A 452 -18.09 -36.29 4.71
CA ASP A 452 -16.71 -36.33 5.25
C ASP A 452 -16.62 -35.62 6.61
N ILE A 453 -17.34 -34.50 6.77
CA ILE A 453 -17.40 -33.77 8.03
C ILE A 453 -18.17 -34.56 9.09
N LEU A 454 -19.31 -35.15 8.73
CA LEU A 454 -20.10 -35.99 9.63
C LEU A 454 -19.31 -37.20 10.10
N GLN A 455 -18.59 -37.88 9.19
CA GLN A 455 -17.68 -38.96 9.55
C GLN A 455 -16.59 -38.48 10.51
N SER A 456 -15.97 -37.33 10.24
CA SER A 456 -14.95 -36.75 11.12
C SER A 456 -15.51 -36.42 12.52
N ILE A 457 -16.77 -35.99 12.61
CA ILE A 457 -17.47 -35.74 13.88
C ILE A 457 -17.73 -37.05 14.63
N GLU A 458 -18.14 -38.11 13.93
CA GLU A 458 -18.34 -39.45 14.53
C GLU A 458 -17.02 -40.02 15.06
N GLU A 459 -15.95 -39.97 14.25
CA GLU A 459 -14.60 -40.39 14.66
C GLU A 459 -14.12 -39.61 15.89
N ARG A 460 -14.33 -38.28 15.90
CA ARG A 460 -13.99 -37.44 17.06
C ARG A 460 -14.81 -37.83 18.29
N THR A 461 -16.10 -38.11 18.13
CA THR A 461 -16.98 -38.51 19.23
C THR A 461 -16.56 -39.85 19.81
N LEU A 462 -16.18 -40.82 18.98
CA LEU A 462 -15.62 -42.10 19.40
C LEU A 462 -14.28 -41.91 20.13
N ALA A 463 -13.38 -41.09 19.60
CA ALA A 463 -12.10 -40.77 20.23
C ALA A 463 -12.30 -40.15 21.63
N ARG A 464 -13.24 -39.20 21.77
CA ARG A 464 -13.59 -38.61 23.07
C ARG A 464 -14.18 -39.63 24.04
N LYS A 465 -15.05 -40.53 23.57
CA LYS A 465 -15.63 -41.62 24.38
C LYS A 465 -14.54 -42.57 24.89
N ASN A 466 -13.53 -42.84 24.06
CA ASN A 466 -12.38 -43.68 24.39
C ASN A 466 -11.27 -42.94 25.16
N LYS A 467 -11.45 -41.65 25.46
CA LYS A 467 -10.45 -40.76 26.12
C LYS A 467 -9.17 -40.53 25.29
N GLU A 468 -9.24 -40.69 23.97
CA GLU A 468 -8.19 -40.40 23.00
C GLU A 468 -8.21 -38.91 22.62
N PHE A 469 -7.88 -38.03 23.58
CA PHE A 469 -7.99 -36.58 23.39
C PHE A 469 -7.08 -36.04 22.28
N SER A 470 -5.89 -36.62 22.09
CA SER A 470 -4.98 -36.23 21.00
C SER A 470 -5.59 -36.46 19.61
N ARG A 471 -6.26 -37.60 19.40
CA ARG A 471 -6.94 -37.89 18.13
C ARG A 471 -8.13 -36.94 17.90
N SER A 472 -8.89 -36.65 18.96
CA SER A 472 -9.96 -35.65 18.92
C SER A 472 -9.44 -34.25 18.53
N ASP A 473 -8.30 -33.84 19.08
CA ASP A 473 -7.69 -32.54 18.80
C ASP A 473 -7.09 -32.48 17.39
N GLN A 474 -6.48 -33.58 16.93
CA GLN A 474 -5.98 -33.71 15.56
C GLN A 474 -7.10 -33.52 14.53
N ILE A 475 -8.24 -34.22 14.69
CA ILE A 475 -9.38 -34.08 13.78
C ILE A 475 -9.87 -32.63 13.73
N ARG A 476 -9.92 -31.95 14.89
CA ARG A 476 -10.31 -30.54 14.95
C ARG A 476 -9.31 -29.63 14.24
N SER A 477 -8.01 -29.89 14.39
CA SER A 477 -6.94 -29.12 13.74
C SER A 477 -6.94 -29.32 12.23
N ASP A 478 -7.08 -30.56 11.76
CA ASP A 478 -7.12 -30.91 10.32
C ASP A 478 -8.29 -30.22 9.61
N LEU A 479 -9.46 -30.23 10.22
CA LEU A 479 -10.63 -29.53 9.69
C LEU A 479 -10.45 -28.00 9.74
N ALA A 480 -9.90 -27.47 10.84
CA ALA A 480 -9.66 -26.02 10.96
C ALA A 480 -8.62 -25.52 9.94
N ALA A 481 -7.60 -26.33 9.62
CA ALA A 481 -6.62 -26.02 8.57
C ALA A 481 -7.24 -25.99 7.17
N LYS A 482 -8.39 -26.64 6.98
CA LYS A 482 -9.21 -26.59 5.75
C LYS A 482 -10.33 -25.55 5.81
N GLY A 483 -10.37 -24.71 6.84
CA GLY A 483 -11.40 -23.67 7.01
C GLY A 483 -12.73 -24.16 7.61
N ILE A 484 -12.72 -25.29 8.32
CA ILE A 484 -13.89 -25.88 8.97
C ILE A 484 -13.68 -25.97 10.48
N ALA A 485 -14.45 -25.22 11.27
CA ALA A 485 -14.41 -25.25 12.72
C ALA A 485 -15.54 -26.11 13.31
N LEU A 486 -15.20 -27.02 14.22
CA LEU A 486 -16.16 -27.80 15.00
C LEU A 486 -16.57 -27.08 16.29
N MET A 487 -17.85 -27.15 16.63
CA MET A 487 -18.46 -26.56 17.83
C MET A 487 -19.32 -27.59 18.55
N ASP A 488 -19.06 -27.81 19.84
CA ASP A 488 -19.89 -28.66 20.69
C ASP A 488 -21.08 -27.86 21.23
N VAL A 489 -22.31 -28.26 20.88
CA VAL A 489 -23.56 -27.58 21.25
C VAL A 489 -24.52 -28.58 21.89
N GLY A 490 -24.78 -28.43 23.19
CA GLY A 490 -25.58 -29.39 23.94
C GLY A 490 -24.94 -30.79 23.96
N ASN A 491 -25.65 -31.79 23.45
CA ASN A 491 -25.17 -33.17 23.35
C ASN A 491 -24.62 -33.54 21.95
N GLY A 492 -24.55 -32.59 21.01
CA GLY A 492 -24.06 -32.83 19.65
C GLY A 492 -22.90 -31.92 19.26
N THR A 493 -22.21 -32.25 18.18
CA THR A 493 -21.19 -31.40 17.55
C THR A 493 -21.73 -30.91 16.22
N VAL A 494 -21.62 -29.60 15.96
CA VAL A 494 -21.94 -28.96 14.69
C VAL A 494 -20.68 -28.32 14.10
N TRP A 495 -20.73 -27.88 12.85
CA TRP A 495 -19.60 -27.25 12.18
C TRP A 495 -19.98 -25.91 11.54
N ARG A 496 -18.97 -25.05 11.36
CA ARG A 496 -19.08 -23.77 10.65
C ARG A 496 -17.83 -23.48 9.83
N PRO A 497 -17.92 -22.63 8.79
CA PRO A 497 -16.76 -22.03 8.17
C PRO A 497 -15.92 -21.22 9.18
N CYS A 498 -14.59 -21.24 9.00
CA CYS A 498 -13.65 -20.38 9.72
C CYS A 498 -12.48 -20.01 8.81
N VAL A 499 -11.70 -18.99 9.21
CA VAL A 499 -10.41 -18.73 8.57
C VAL A 499 -9.51 -19.97 8.71
N PRO A 500 -8.91 -20.49 7.63
CA PRO A 500 -8.01 -21.64 7.68
C PRO A 500 -6.81 -21.40 8.62
N ALA A 501 -6.60 -22.32 9.57
CA ALA A 501 -5.41 -22.32 10.40
C ALA A 501 -4.18 -22.77 9.57
N GLN A 502 -3.02 -22.15 9.77
CA GLN A 502 -1.78 -22.63 9.14
C GLN A 502 -1.46 -24.03 9.69
N PRO A 503 -1.26 -25.06 8.85
CA PRO A 503 -1.09 -26.44 9.34
C PRO A 503 0.23 -26.62 10.11
N GLU A 504 0.15 -27.17 11.32
CA GLU A 504 1.30 -27.58 12.15
C GLU A 504 2.11 -28.75 11.54
N SER A 505 1.64 -29.38 10.45
CA SER A 505 2.20 -30.62 9.92
C SER A 505 3.35 -30.47 8.91
N ALA A 506 3.67 -29.25 8.43
CA ALA A 506 4.80 -29.06 7.50
C ALA A 506 6.20 -29.31 8.13
N GLN A 507 6.28 -29.51 9.46
CA GLN A 507 7.53 -29.82 10.17
C GLN A 507 7.80 -31.32 10.39
N ALA A 508 6.84 -32.22 10.13
CA ALA A 508 6.97 -33.63 10.53
C ALA A 508 7.50 -34.57 9.42
N ASP A 509 7.27 -34.28 8.14
CA ASP A 509 7.56 -35.21 7.04
C ASP A 509 9.02 -35.20 6.54
N ALA A 510 9.87 -34.32 7.06
CA ALA A 510 11.30 -34.31 6.74
C ALA A 510 12.13 -35.39 7.50
N LYS A 511 11.52 -36.20 8.38
CA LYS A 511 12.24 -37.11 9.29
C LYS A 511 12.19 -38.61 8.98
N LYS A 512 11.65 -39.05 7.84
CA LYS A 512 11.66 -40.48 7.48
C LYS A 512 11.99 -40.76 6.01
N ALA A 513 13.27 -40.66 5.67
CA ALA A 513 13.86 -41.39 4.54
C ALA A 513 14.98 -42.31 5.08
N PRO A 514 15.07 -43.59 4.68
CA PRO A 514 16.08 -44.51 5.20
C PRO A 514 17.46 -44.23 4.57
N PRO A 515 18.56 -44.53 5.29
CA PRO A 515 19.91 -44.24 4.83
C PRO A 515 20.31 -45.19 3.69
N ALA A 516 20.65 -44.62 2.54
CA ALA A 516 21.35 -45.35 1.49
C ALA A 516 22.81 -45.61 1.91
N GLN A 517 23.23 -46.86 1.82
CA GLN A 517 24.61 -47.28 2.07
C GLN A 517 25.56 -46.86 0.93
N PRO A 518 26.87 -46.72 1.21
CA PRO A 518 27.85 -46.24 0.24
C PRO A 518 28.40 -47.39 -0.61
N GLU A 519 28.34 -47.25 -1.93
CA GLU A 519 29.15 -48.08 -2.84
C GLU A 519 30.36 -47.32 -3.37
N SER A 520 31.41 -48.11 -3.54
CA SER A 520 32.82 -47.81 -3.63
C SER A 520 33.30 -47.23 -4.96
N ALA A 521 34.41 -46.51 -4.87
CA ALA A 521 35.22 -45.96 -5.94
C ALA A 521 35.67 -47.00 -7.00
N GLN A 522 35.83 -46.55 -8.24
CA GLN A 522 37.01 -46.86 -9.06
C GLN A 522 37.20 -45.84 -10.19
N ALA A 523 38.47 -45.50 -10.41
CA ALA A 523 38.98 -44.46 -11.28
C ALA A 523 39.02 -44.86 -12.76
N ASP A 524 39.09 -43.88 -13.66
CA ASP A 524 40.23 -43.83 -14.59
C ASP A 524 40.50 -42.41 -15.11
N ASN A 525 41.78 -42.07 -15.06
CA ASN A 525 42.42 -40.81 -15.40
C ASN A 525 43.12 -40.97 -16.76
N LYS A 526 43.16 -39.93 -17.60
CA LYS A 526 44.23 -39.71 -18.61
C LYS A 526 44.03 -38.37 -19.34
N ASN A 527 44.75 -37.34 -18.90
CA ASN A 527 45.91 -36.78 -19.61
C ASN A 527 46.27 -35.36 -19.13
N ALA A 528 47.52 -35.22 -18.71
CA ALA A 528 48.29 -34.00 -18.52
C ALA A 528 49.70 -34.29 -19.12
N PRO A 529 50.74 -33.44 -19.06
CA PRO A 529 50.92 -31.96 -18.91
C PRO A 529 51.86 -31.48 -20.08
N PRO A 530 52.79 -30.47 -20.06
CA PRO A 530 53.31 -29.69 -18.92
C PRO A 530 53.83 -28.25 -19.11
N ALA A 531 54.23 -27.71 -17.94
CA ALA A 531 55.38 -26.84 -17.63
C ALA A 531 55.26 -25.30 -17.65
N GLN A 532 55.59 -24.71 -16.50
CA GLN A 532 56.04 -23.33 -16.29
C GLN A 532 57.48 -23.11 -16.81
N PRO A 533 58.00 -21.86 -16.92
CA PRO A 533 58.75 -21.28 -15.78
C PRO A 533 58.72 -19.73 -15.61
N GLU A 534 58.90 -19.33 -14.35
CA GLU A 534 59.68 -18.21 -13.74
C GLU A 534 59.90 -16.79 -14.35
N SER A 535 59.77 -15.80 -13.45
CA SER A 535 60.51 -14.52 -13.25
C SER A 535 60.24 -13.36 -14.25
N THR A 536 60.18 -12.07 -13.89
CA THR A 536 61.08 -11.23 -13.07
C THR A 536 60.42 -9.94 -12.53
N GLN A 537 61.00 -9.38 -11.46
CA GLN A 537 60.79 -8.04 -10.87
C GLN A 537 61.04 -6.87 -11.86
N ALA A 538 60.37 -5.72 -11.66
CA ALA A 538 61.02 -4.40 -11.44
C ALA A 538 60.04 -3.20 -11.45
N ASP A 539 60.23 -2.35 -10.43
CA ASP A 539 60.24 -0.88 -10.44
C ASP A 539 58.96 -0.04 -10.66
N THR A 540 58.40 0.35 -9.51
CA THR A 540 57.66 1.60 -9.29
C THR A 540 58.58 2.82 -9.33
N LYS A 541 58.26 3.83 -10.16
CA LYS A 541 58.59 5.25 -9.90
C LYS A 541 57.79 6.21 -10.81
N ASN A 542 57.23 7.22 -10.16
CA ASN A 542 56.76 8.52 -10.66
C ASN A 542 55.29 8.66 -11.17
N ALA A 543 54.43 9.18 -10.29
CA ALA A 543 53.33 10.09 -10.63
C ALA A 543 53.20 11.17 -9.51
N PRO A 544 52.76 12.41 -9.82
CA PRO A 544 52.97 13.61 -8.99
C PRO A 544 51.89 13.81 -7.90
N PRO A 545 52.10 14.73 -6.93
CA PRO A 545 51.22 14.86 -5.76
C PRO A 545 49.96 15.66 -6.09
N ALA A 546 48.79 15.10 -5.77
CA ALA A 546 47.53 15.82 -5.74
C ALA A 546 47.38 16.56 -4.39
N GLU A 547 46.97 17.82 -4.48
CA GLU A 547 46.78 18.75 -3.37
C GLU A 547 45.68 18.30 -2.41
N LYS A 548 45.88 18.64 -1.13
CA LYS A 548 45.02 18.33 0.00
C LYS A 548 43.63 18.96 -0.16
N VAL A 549 42.59 18.12 -0.21
CA VAL A 549 41.24 18.49 0.21
C VAL A 549 41.07 17.94 1.63
N GLU A 550 40.76 18.83 2.58
CA GLU A 550 40.55 18.48 3.99
C GLU A 550 39.35 17.52 4.14
N GLU A 551 39.63 16.26 4.47
CA GLU A 551 38.62 15.32 4.97
C GLU A 551 38.14 15.76 6.35
N TYR A 552 36.92 16.28 6.44
CA TYR A 552 36.17 16.37 7.69
C TYR A 552 35.75 14.96 8.11
N TYR A 553 36.64 14.28 8.84
CA TYR A 553 36.40 13.01 9.49
C TYR A 553 35.42 13.21 10.67
N ILE A 554 34.15 12.81 10.52
CA ILE A 554 33.22 12.68 11.65
C ILE A 554 33.37 11.24 12.19
N PRO A 555 33.91 11.03 13.41
CA PRO A 555 34.08 9.69 13.95
C PRO A 555 32.72 9.14 14.44
N PHE A 556 32.12 8.22 13.68
CA PHE A 556 30.98 7.43 14.16
C PHE A 556 31.46 6.21 14.95
N ALA A 557 31.41 6.32 16.26
CA ALA A 557 31.64 5.21 17.20
C ALA A 557 30.39 4.32 17.30
N VAL A 558 30.16 3.44 16.33
CA VAL A 558 29.11 2.38 16.44
C VAL A 558 29.66 0.97 16.17
N TYR A 559 30.90 0.84 15.67
CA TYR A 559 31.47 -0.47 15.36
C TYR A 559 32.04 -1.28 16.55
N PRO A 560 32.57 -0.70 17.65
CA PRO A 560 33.18 -1.53 18.71
C PRO A 560 32.17 -2.25 19.62
N GLN A 561 30.94 -1.76 19.75
CA GLN A 561 29.94 -2.33 20.66
C GLN A 561 29.22 -3.56 20.08
N ILE A 562 29.07 -3.63 18.75
CA ILE A 562 28.49 -4.80 18.06
C ILE A 562 29.46 -5.99 18.09
N GLN A 563 30.77 -5.73 17.98
CA GLN A 563 31.79 -6.79 18.01
C GLN A 563 32.04 -7.34 19.42
N GLN A 564 31.81 -6.53 20.47
CA GLN A 564 31.82 -7.02 21.86
C GLN A 564 30.60 -7.87 22.21
N LEU A 565 29.45 -7.66 21.58
CA LEU A 565 28.26 -8.51 21.74
C LEU A 565 28.40 -9.86 21.04
N GLN A 566 29.13 -9.94 19.92
CA GLN A 566 29.42 -11.20 19.22
C GLN A 566 30.24 -12.20 20.09
N ASN A 567 31.04 -11.71 21.04
CA ASN A 567 31.81 -12.57 21.95
C ASN A 567 31.01 -13.12 23.15
N PHE A 568 29.79 -12.63 23.41
CA PHE A 568 28.93 -13.13 24.50
C PHE A 568 27.88 -14.15 24.04
N VAL A 569 27.71 -14.36 22.73
CA VAL A 569 26.81 -15.39 22.16
C VAL A 569 27.53 -16.73 22.01
N SER A 570 28.29 -17.14 23.03
CA SER A 570 28.92 -18.47 23.10
C SER A 570 28.24 -19.41 24.11
N ILE A 571 27.06 -19.03 24.65
CA ILE A 571 26.35 -19.82 25.67
C ILE A 571 24.94 -20.27 25.20
N ALA A 572 24.46 -19.81 24.03
CA ALA A 572 23.19 -20.24 23.45
C ALA A 572 23.33 -21.11 22.18
N VAL A 573 24.53 -21.58 21.84
CA VAL A 573 24.76 -22.50 20.72
C VAL A 573 24.75 -23.94 21.22
N GLU A 574 23.58 -24.40 21.68
CA GLU A 574 23.28 -25.83 21.85
C GLU A 574 21.94 -26.22 21.21
N MET A 575 21.45 -25.41 20.25
CA MET A 575 20.39 -25.79 19.32
C MET A 575 20.85 -25.52 17.89
N ALA A 576 21.67 -26.43 17.37
CA ALA A 576 22.11 -26.46 15.98
C ALA A 576 20.94 -26.78 15.03
N GLY A 577 20.03 -25.82 14.86
CA GLY A 577 19.12 -25.75 13.72
C GLY A 577 19.83 -25.07 12.54
N LYS A 578 19.60 -25.55 11.32
CA LYS A 578 20.07 -24.86 10.10
C LYS A 578 19.30 -23.53 10.01
N LYS A 579 19.99 -22.37 9.97
CA LYS A 579 19.37 -21.05 9.73
C LYS A 579 18.44 -21.16 8.50
N PRO A 580 17.25 -20.54 8.51
CA PRO A 580 16.32 -20.62 7.38
C PRO A 580 16.97 -20.05 6.11
N GLU A 581 16.65 -20.68 4.96
CA GLU A 581 17.17 -20.23 3.67
C GLU A 581 16.52 -18.90 3.29
N LEU A 582 17.32 -17.85 3.08
CA LEU A 582 16.84 -16.55 2.61
C LEU A 582 16.19 -16.72 1.24
N GLN A 583 14.95 -16.25 1.11
CA GLN A 583 14.20 -16.15 -0.12
C GLN A 583 13.96 -14.67 -0.43
N LEU A 584 14.18 -14.28 -1.69
CA LEU A 584 13.98 -12.90 -2.15
C LEU A 584 13.09 -12.92 -3.38
N TYR A 585 12.14 -11.98 -3.45
CA TYR A 585 11.35 -11.78 -4.66
C TYR A 585 12.21 -11.15 -5.75
N ASN A 586 12.43 -11.90 -6.83
CA ASN A 586 13.23 -11.47 -7.95
C ASN A 586 12.32 -10.86 -9.02
N SER A 587 12.46 -9.56 -9.26
CA SER A 587 11.62 -8.82 -10.21
C SER A 587 11.82 -9.29 -11.65
N MET A 588 12.98 -9.90 -11.96
CA MET A 588 13.27 -10.47 -13.27
C MET A 588 12.39 -11.69 -13.56
N THR A 589 12.17 -12.56 -12.58
CA THR A 589 11.41 -13.82 -12.73
C THR A 589 9.98 -13.71 -12.21
N LYS A 590 9.70 -12.72 -11.37
CA LYS A 590 8.42 -12.47 -10.69
C LYS A 590 8.04 -13.57 -9.69
N GLU A 591 9.06 -14.19 -9.07
CA GLU A 591 8.88 -15.24 -8.08
C GLU A 591 9.78 -15.00 -6.87
N LYS A 592 9.43 -15.60 -5.72
CA LYS A 592 10.33 -15.70 -4.57
C LYS A 592 11.30 -16.83 -4.82
N GLU A 593 12.59 -16.51 -4.81
CA GLU A 593 13.67 -17.45 -5.09
C GLU A 593 14.57 -17.60 -3.87
N VAL A 594 15.06 -18.82 -3.63
CA VAL A 594 16.15 -19.02 -2.66
C VAL A 594 17.37 -18.24 -3.11
N PHE A 595 17.86 -17.35 -2.24
CA PHE A 595 19.04 -16.55 -2.46
C PHE A 595 20.29 -17.43 -2.46
N LYS A 596 21.03 -17.39 -3.56
CA LYS A 596 22.28 -18.10 -3.76
C LYS A 596 23.31 -17.12 -4.29
N PRO A 597 24.35 -16.80 -3.50
CA PRO A 597 25.40 -15.92 -3.99
C PRO A 597 26.21 -16.59 -5.11
N ILE A 598 26.76 -15.80 -6.01
CA ILE A 598 27.68 -16.23 -7.07
C ILE A 598 28.93 -16.85 -6.45
N VAL A 599 29.43 -16.25 -5.37
CA VAL A 599 30.56 -16.76 -4.59
C VAL A 599 30.06 -17.08 -3.19
N GLU A 600 30.17 -18.35 -2.79
CA GLU A 600 29.74 -18.80 -1.47
C GLU A 600 30.30 -17.89 -0.35
N GLY A 601 29.42 -17.43 0.55
CA GLY A 601 29.77 -16.54 1.65
C GLY A 601 30.02 -15.07 1.29
N LYS A 602 29.94 -14.66 0.02
CA LYS A 602 30.13 -13.27 -0.42
C LYS A 602 28.95 -12.75 -1.21
N VAL A 603 28.60 -11.47 -1.03
CA VAL A 603 27.48 -10.84 -1.74
C VAL A 603 27.88 -9.49 -2.32
N GLY A 604 27.78 -9.34 -3.64
CA GLY A 604 27.85 -8.05 -4.34
C GLY A 604 26.45 -7.44 -4.49
N MET A 605 26.21 -6.28 -3.87
CA MET A 605 24.93 -5.59 -3.90
C MET A 605 25.08 -4.17 -4.44
N TYR A 606 24.36 -3.82 -5.51
CA TYR A 606 24.31 -2.47 -6.07
C TYR A 606 22.90 -1.88 -5.92
N ILE A 607 22.78 -0.72 -5.29
CA ILE A 607 21.50 0.00 -5.16
C ILE A 607 21.62 1.37 -5.81
N CYS A 608 20.71 1.72 -6.71
CA CYS A 608 20.78 3.02 -7.39
C CYS A 608 20.62 4.20 -6.41
N GLY A 609 21.50 5.17 -6.59
CA GLY A 609 21.63 6.40 -5.81
C GLY A 609 20.58 7.46 -6.10
N VAL A 610 20.65 8.54 -5.33
CA VAL A 610 19.85 9.74 -5.58
C VAL A 610 20.52 10.64 -6.62
N THR A 611 19.71 11.40 -7.35
CA THR A 611 20.18 12.59 -8.07
C THR A 611 20.31 13.74 -7.06
N SER A 612 21.53 14.18 -6.79
CA SER A 612 21.84 15.13 -5.71
C SER A 612 21.59 16.58 -6.13
N TYR A 613 20.34 16.98 -6.36
CA TYR A 613 19.99 18.36 -6.72
C TYR A 613 19.13 19.09 -5.66
N ASP A 614 18.58 18.35 -4.70
CA ASP A 614 17.67 18.88 -3.68
C ASP A 614 17.62 17.94 -2.46
N LEU A 615 16.93 18.36 -1.39
CA LEU A 615 16.71 17.53 -0.20
C LEU A 615 15.91 16.26 -0.52
N SER A 616 16.23 15.17 0.19
CA SER A 616 15.56 13.90 0.00
C SER A 616 14.18 13.84 0.63
N HIS A 617 13.30 13.06 0.03
CA HIS A 617 11.92 12.86 0.47
C HIS A 617 11.66 11.48 1.06
N ILE A 618 10.50 11.32 1.70
CA ILE A 618 10.14 10.05 2.35
C ILE A 618 10.10 8.85 1.40
N GLY A 619 9.88 9.10 0.09
CA GLY A 619 10.08 8.08 -0.95
C GLY A 619 11.52 7.55 -1.06
N HIS A 620 12.54 8.43 -0.94
CA HIS A 620 13.94 8.01 -0.84
C HIS A 620 14.19 7.25 0.47
N ALA A 621 13.66 7.75 1.58
CA ALA A 621 13.78 7.07 2.88
C ALA A 621 13.25 5.63 2.81
N ARG A 622 12.10 5.41 2.18
CA ARG A 622 11.51 4.08 1.97
C ARG A 622 12.47 3.12 1.28
N ALA A 623 13.09 3.54 0.18
CA ALA A 623 14.02 2.72 -0.58
C ALA A 623 15.24 2.37 0.27
N TYR A 624 15.93 3.37 0.81
CA TYR A 624 17.20 3.14 1.50
C TYR A 624 17.03 2.45 2.86
N VAL A 625 15.91 2.63 3.57
CA VAL A 625 15.58 1.86 4.78
C VAL A 625 15.35 0.39 4.45
N ALA A 626 14.65 0.07 3.35
CA ALA A 626 14.43 -1.32 2.94
C ALA A 626 15.76 -2.03 2.60
N PHE A 627 16.62 -1.39 1.82
CA PHE A 627 17.93 -1.96 1.46
C PHE A 627 18.93 -1.96 2.61
N ASP A 628 18.80 -1.05 3.58
CA ASP A 628 19.56 -1.11 4.83
C ASP A 628 19.17 -2.34 5.66
N VAL A 629 17.87 -2.68 5.75
CA VAL A 629 17.44 -3.92 6.43
C VAL A 629 17.99 -5.15 5.70
N LEU A 630 17.96 -5.19 4.37
CA LEU A 630 18.57 -6.28 3.60
C LEU A 630 20.08 -6.39 3.90
N TYR A 631 20.81 -5.27 3.85
CA TYR A 631 22.24 -5.24 4.13
C TYR A 631 22.58 -5.73 5.54
N ARG A 632 21.82 -5.27 6.55
CA ARG A 632 21.96 -5.71 7.94
C ARG A 632 21.65 -7.20 8.09
N TYR A 633 20.62 -7.69 7.41
CA TYR A 633 20.23 -9.10 7.50
C TYR A 633 21.24 -10.02 6.80
N LEU A 634 21.78 -9.64 5.64
CA LEU A 634 22.87 -10.38 4.99
C LEU A 634 24.10 -10.47 5.89
N LYS A 635 24.47 -9.38 6.58
CA LYS A 635 25.54 -9.41 7.60
C LYS A 635 25.20 -10.31 8.79
N TYR A 636 23.95 -10.34 9.24
CA TYR A 636 23.48 -11.26 10.29
C TYR A 636 23.56 -12.74 9.86
N LEU A 637 23.38 -13.01 8.57
CA LEU A 637 23.60 -14.33 7.97
C LEU A 637 25.09 -14.64 7.72
N ASP A 638 26.01 -13.82 8.24
CA ASP A 638 27.46 -13.97 8.16
C ASP A 638 28.03 -13.86 6.73
N TYR A 639 27.32 -13.20 5.81
CA TYR A 639 27.86 -12.87 4.49
C TYR A 639 28.87 -11.72 4.54
N ASP A 640 29.94 -11.83 3.75
CA ASP A 640 30.83 -10.71 3.41
C ASP A 640 30.20 -9.90 2.27
N VAL A 641 29.59 -8.76 2.61
CA VAL A 641 28.78 -7.97 1.67
C VAL A 641 29.54 -6.74 1.17
N SER A 642 29.76 -6.66 -0.15
CA SER A 642 30.17 -5.45 -0.85
C SER A 642 28.95 -4.68 -1.32
N TYR A 643 28.53 -3.70 -0.53
CA TYR A 643 27.38 -2.83 -0.85
C TYR A 643 27.85 -1.54 -1.54
N VAL A 644 27.39 -1.31 -2.76
CA VAL A 644 27.68 -0.12 -3.57
C VAL A 644 26.40 0.68 -3.79
N ARG A 645 26.45 1.99 -3.56
CA ARG A 645 25.36 2.92 -3.91
C ARG A 645 25.94 4.22 -4.44
N ASN A 646 25.63 4.56 -5.69
CA ASN A 646 26.21 5.75 -6.30
C ASN A 646 25.57 7.06 -5.82
N PHE A 647 26.15 8.17 -6.28
CA PHE A 647 25.54 9.48 -6.33
C PHE A 647 25.52 9.97 -7.77
N THR A 648 24.33 10.22 -8.33
CA THR A 648 24.22 10.94 -9.60
C THR A 648 24.43 12.42 -9.32
N ASP A 649 25.65 12.90 -9.51
CA ASP A 649 26.09 14.24 -9.14
C ASP A 649 26.39 15.16 -10.35
N VAL A 650 26.06 14.68 -11.56
CA VAL A 650 25.92 15.46 -12.78
C VAL A 650 24.73 14.93 -13.61
N ASP A 651 23.77 15.81 -13.89
CA ASP A 651 22.56 15.55 -14.71
C ASP A 651 21.88 16.87 -15.10
N ASP A 652 20.97 16.84 -16.08
CA ASP A 652 20.10 17.94 -16.47
C ASP A 652 19.36 18.58 -15.28
N LYS A 653 18.94 17.80 -14.27
CA LYS A 653 18.26 18.35 -13.08
C LYS A 653 19.21 19.18 -12.20
N ILE A 654 20.44 18.72 -12.03
CA ILE A 654 21.46 19.39 -11.22
C ILE A 654 21.88 20.70 -11.92
N ILE A 655 22.18 20.63 -13.21
CA ILE A 655 22.58 21.80 -14.00
C ILE A 655 21.47 22.88 -13.97
N ARG A 656 20.22 22.48 -14.16
CA ARG A 656 19.08 23.40 -14.09
C ARG A 656 18.98 24.05 -12.72
N ARG A 657 19.05 23.25 -11.64
CA ARG A 657 18.94 23.75 -10.28
C ARG A 657 20.10 24.68 -9.90
N ALA A 658 21.31 24.34 -10.31
CA ALA A 658 22.52 25.14 -10.14
C ALA A 658 22.37 26.51 -10.83
N ASN A 659 21.88 26.51 -12.07
CA ASN A 659 21.57 27.75 -12.80
C ASN A 659 20.49 28.59 -12.11
N GLU A 660 19.45 27.97 -11.55
CA GLU A 660 18.39 28.68 -10.81
C GLU A 660 18.90 29.40 -9.56
N VAL A 661 19.89 28.82 -8.87
CA VAL A 661 20.43 29.37 -7.61
C VAL A 661 21.74 30.14 -7.79
N GLY A 662 22.33 30.11 -8.98
CA GLY A 662 23.61 30.77 -9.28
C GLY A 662 24.83 30.09 -8.63
N GLU A 663 24.78 28.78 -8.45
CA GLU A 663 25.86 27.96 -7.87
C GLU A 663 26.52 27.10 -8.94
N ASP A 664 27.78 26.68 -8.74
CA ASP A 664 28.41 25.67 -9.60
C ASP A 664 27.70 24.31 -9.46
N PRO A 665 27.38 23.59 -10.55
CA PRO A 665 26.67 22.31 -10.49
C PRO A 665 27.34 21.22 -9.64
N VAL A 666 28.67 21.14 -9.64
CA VAL A 666 29.44 20.12 -8.89
C VAL A 666 29.49 20.47 -7.41
N ALA A 667 29.63 21.76 -7.08
CA ALA A 667 29.52 22.25 -5.71
C ALA A 667 28.11 22.00 -5.13
N LEU A 668 27.06 22.34 -5.89
CA LEU A 668 25.66 22.13 -5.49
C LEU A 668 25.39 20.65 -5.23
N SER A 669 25.82 19.78 -6.15
CA SER A 669 25.59 18.34 -6.01
C SER A 669 26.40 17.74 -4.86
N GLY A 670 27.65 18.18 -4.66
CA GLY A 670 28.46 17.80 -3.50
C GLY A 670 27.78 18.13 -2.17
N ARG A 671 27.19 19.33 -2.06
CA ARG A 671 26.42 19.73 -0.87
C ARG A 671 25.22 18.80 -0.65
N PHE A 672 24.40 18.54 -1.68
CA PHE A 672 23.24 17.66 -1.53
C PHE A 672 23.58 16.18 -1.34
N CYS A 673 24.75 15.70 -1.81
CA CYS A 673 25.29 14.40 -1.42
C CYS A 673 25.49 14.35 0.11
N GLN A 674 26.11 15.38 0.68
CA GLN A 674 26.31 15.45 2.13
C GLN A 674 24.98 15.56 2.90
N GLU A 675 24.04 16.37 2.42
CA GLU A 675 22.71 16.48 3.07
C GLU A 675 21.97 15.14 3.07
N PHE A 676 22.07 14.37 1.99
CA PHE A 676 21.51 13.04 1.93
C PHE A 676 22.20 12.06 2.88
N LEU A 677 23.53 12.11 3.02
CA LEU A 677 24.24 11.29 4.00
C LEU A 677 23.78 11.59 5.43
N ASN A 678 23.56 12.87 5.76
CA ASN A 678 23.01 13.28 7.04
C ASN A 678 21.60 12.70 7.25
N ASP A 679 20.71 12.80 6.25
CA ASP A 679 19.35 12.26 6.32
C ASP A 679 19.37 10.72 6.50
N MET A 680 20.29 10.01 5.83
CA MET A 680 20.42 8.55 5.95
C MET A 680 20.98 8.13 7.32
N ALA A 681 21.91 8.91 7.87
CA ALA A 681 22.44 8.69 9.22
C ALA A 681 21.35 8.89 10.29
N ASP A 682 20.54 9.94 10.16
CA ASP A 682 19.38 10.19 11.03
C ASP A 682 18.43 8.98 11.03
N LEU A 683 18.17 8.41 9.85
CA LEU A 683 17.35 7.21 9.65
C LEU A 683 18.06 5.90 10.01
N GLN A 684 19.24 5.95 10.64
CA GLN A 684 20.03 4.79 11.06
C GLN A 684 20.42 3.86 9.90
N CYS A 685 20.53 4.37 8.68
CA CYS A 685 21.04 3.56 7.57
C CYS A 685 22.55 3.40 7.68
N LEU A 686 23.06 2.17 7.54
CA LEU A 686 24.50 1.92 7.47
C LEU A 686 25.07 2.51 6.17
N LEU A 687 26.31 2.96 6.25
CA LEU A 687 27.04 3.39 5.07
C LEU A 687 27.30 2.19 4.13
N PRO A 688 27.06 2.36 2.82
CA PRO A 688 27.55 1.42 1.81
C PRO A 688 29.07 1.25 1.89
N THR A 689 29.57 0.09 1.48
CA THR A 689 31.00 -0.20 1.32
C THR A 689 31.67 0.79 0.35
N ASN A 690 30.98 1.15 -0.74
CA ASN A 690 31.43 2.16 -1.70
C ASN A 690 30.30 3.11 -2.10
N GLN A 691 30.63 4.40 -2.26
CA GLN A 691 29.67 5.45 -2.64
C GLN A 691 30.16 6.28 -3.82
N PRO A 692 30.25 5.69 -5.02
CA PRO A 692 30.89 6.34 -6.15
C PRO A 692 30.07 7.52 -6.68
N ARG A 693 30.75 8.61 -7.03
CA ARG A 693 30.16 9.76 -7.72
C ARG A 693 30.37 9.63 -9.22
N VAL A 694 29.42 10.09 -10.03
CA VAL A 694 29.52 10.01 -11.49
C VAL A 694 30.73 10.80 -12.00
N THR A 695 30.98 11.99 -11.45
CA THR A 695 32.13 12.83 -11.84
C THR A 695 33.48 12.16 -11.70
N ASP A 696 33.61 11.21 -10.76
CA ASP A 696 34.86 10.52 -10.44
C ASP A 696 35.07 9.27 -11.32
N HIS A 697 34.08 8.90 -12.15
CA HIS A 697 34.05 7.65 -12.92
C HIS A 697 33.87 7.87 -14.44
N MET A 698 34.27 9.04 -14.93
CA MET A 698 34.10 9.42 -16.34
C MET A 698 34.89 8.52 -17.30
N GLU A 699 36.08 8.04 -16.91
CA GLU A 699 36.85 7.13 -17.75
C GLU A 699 36.15 5.78 -17.91
N GLN A 700 35.63 5.21 -16.83
CA GLN A 700 34.88 3.94 -16.87
C GLN A 700 33.60 4.08 -17.71
N ILE A 701 32.92 5.22 -17.62
CA ILE A 701 31.75 5.52 -18.45
C ILE A 701 32.15 5.59 -19.93
N LYS A 702 33.19 6.36 -20.28
CA LYS A 702 33.68 6.46 -21.66
C LYS A 702 34.11 5.11 -22.21
N ASP A 703 34.82 4.31 -21.43
CA ASP A 703 35.25 2.96 -21.81
C ASP A 703 34.07 2.04 -22.08
N MET A 704 33.04 2.07 -21.24
CA MET A 704 31.83 1.28 -21.45
C MET A 704 31.10 1.70 -22.72
N ILE A 705 30.94 3.01 -22.96
CA ILE A 705 30.31 3.52 -24.17
C ILE A 705 31.10 3.09 -25.42
N ALA A 706 32.43 3.18 -25.38
CA ALA A 706 33.28 2.73 -26.47
C ALA A 706 33.08 1.24 -26.78
N LYS A 707 32.95 0.39 -25.77
CA LYS A 707 32.63 -1.05 -25.93
C LYS A 707 31.24 -1.28 -26.54
N ILE A 708 30.23 -0.55 -26.07
CA ILE A 708 28.86 -0.66 -26.62
C ILE A 708 28.85 -0.27 -28.11
N ILE A 709 29.59 0.78 -28.49
CA ILE A 709 29.75 1.18 -29.89
C ILE A 709 30.50 0.10 -30.69
N SER A 710 31.62 -0.41 -30.19
CA SER A 710 32.40 -1.44 -30.90
C SER A 710 31.61 -2.72 -31.13
N ASN A 711 30.66 -3.02 -30.24
CA ASN A 711 29.77 -4.17 -30.36
C ASN A 711 28.54 -3.92 -31.24
N GLY A 712 28.45 -2.74 -31.88
CA GLY A 712 27.37 -2.39 -32.81
C GLY A 712 26.05 -2.02 -32.14
N CYS A 713 26.03 -1.78 -30.83
CA CYS A 713 24.82 -1.52 -30.05
C CYS A 713 24.56 -0.02 -29.79
N ALA A 714 25.47 0.85 -30.21
CA ALA A 714 25.33 2.30 -30.09
C ALA A 714 25.86 3.03 -31.33
N TYR A 715 25.44 4.28 -31.52
CA TYR A 715 25.89 5.11 -32.63
C TYR A 715 26.08 6.57 -32.20
N PRO A 716 27.16 7.23 -32.64
CA PRO A 716 27.34 8.66 -32.45
C PRO A 716 26.53 9.46 -33.49
N VAL A 717 26.02 10.63 -33.11
CA VAL A 717 25.37 11.59 -34.00
C VAL A 717 25.54 13.00 -33.43
N ASP A 718 26.18 13.88 -34.20
CA ASP A 718 26.41 15.30 -33.85
C ASP A 718 26.94 15.54 -32.43
N GLY A 719 27.88 14.70 -31.98
CA GLY A 719 28.52 14.78 -30.66
C GLY A 719 27.81 13.97 -29.55
N ASP A 720 26.54 13.62 -29.74
CA ASP A 720 25.80 12.73 -28.85
C ASP A 720 26.09 11.26 -29.19
N VAL A 721 25.92 10.35 -28.23
CA VAL A 721 25.95 8.90 -28.46
C VAL A 721 24.66 8.30 -27.95
N TYR A 722 23.96 7.55 -28.81
CA TYR A 722 22.71 6.87 -28.46
C TYR A 722 22.88 5.36 -28.45
N PHE A 723 22.24 4.70 -27.49
CA PHE A 723 22.03 3.26 -27.50
C PHE A 723 20.93 2.91 -28.49
N SER A 724 21.18 1.93 -29.36
CA SER A 724 20.21 1.44 -30.35
C SER A 724 19.37 0.35 -29.70
N VAL A 725 18.13 0.63 -29.28
CA VAL A 725 17.29 -0.40 -28.62
C VAL A 725 17.01 -1.61 -29.52
N ASP A 726 16.95 -1.39 -30.83
CA ASP A 726 16.75 -2.45 -31.84
C ASP A 726 17.92 -3.45 -31.89
N SER A 727 19.10 -3.07 -31.37
CA SER A 727 20.26 -3.96 -31.29
C SER A 727 20.15 -4.96 -30.13
N PHE A 728 19.16 -4.81 -29.25
CA PHE A 728 18.98 -5.64 -28.06
C PHE A 728 17.58 -6.30 -28.05
N PRO A 729 17.41 -7.49 -28.67
CA PRO A 729 16.11 -8.13 -28.85
C PRO A 729 15.32 -8.40 -27.55
N ASN A 730 16.01 -8.53 -26.41
CA ASN A 730 15.42 -8.79 -25.11
C ASN A 730 15.15 -7.52 -24.28
N TYR A 731 15.15 -6.35 -24.92
CA TYR A 731 14.84 -5.08 -24.25
C TYR A 731 13.39 -5.08 -23.75
N GLY A 732 13.18 -4.78 -22.46
CA GLY A 732 11.87 -4.82 -21.82
C GLY A 732 11.62 -6.07 -20.96
N ARG A 733 12.59 -6.98 -20.86
CA ARG A 733 12.45 -8.25 -20.12
C ARG A 733 12.21 -8.06 -18.63
N LEU A 734 12.86 -7.08 -17.99
CA LEU A 734 12.70 -6.84 -16.55
C LEU A 734 11.32 -6.24 -16.27
N SER A 735 10.90 -5.29 -17.10
CA SER A 735 9.61 -4.61 -16.98
C SER A 735 8.42 -5.42 -17.51
N GLY A 736 8.68 -6.46 -18.30
CA GLY A 736 7.67 -7.22 -19.04
C GLY A 736 6.99 -6.42 -20.16
N ARG A 737 7.57 -5.29 -20.57
CA ARG A 737 7.04 -4.45 -21.66
C ARG A 737 7.58 -4.92 -23.00
N LYS A 738 6.76 -4.88 -24.05
CA LYS A 738 7.27 -5.11 -25.41
C LYS A 738 7.83 -3.81 -25.98
N LEU A 739 8.83 -3.91 -26.86
CA LEU A 739 9.40 -2.74 -27.54
C LEU A 739 8.33 -1.93 -28.29
N GLU A 740 7.32 -2.63 -28.82
CA GLU A 740 6.12 -2.09 -29.48
C GLU A 740 5.27 -1.18 -28.57
N ASP A 741 5.30 -1.45 -27.25
CA ASP A 741 4.59 -0.69 -26.21
C ASP A 741 5.38 0.55 -25.78
N ASN A 742 6.69 0.61 -26.09
CA ASN A 742 7.60 1.70 -25.76
C ASN A 742 7.69 2.70 -26.91
N ARG A 743 6.58 3.33 -27.26
CA ARG A 743 6.62 4.50 -28.16
C ARG A 743 7.20 5.68 -27.40
N ALA A 744 8.32 6.22 -27.88
CA ALA A 744 8.78 7.51 -27.39
C ALA A 744 8.01 8.64 -28.05
N GLY A 745 7.85 9.71 -27.28
CA GLY A 745 7.20 10.94 -27.70
C GLY A 745 6.03 11.23 -26.80
N GLU A 746 6.26 12.11 -25.81
CA GLU A 746 5.27 13.08 -25.33
C GLU A 746 5.84 13.92 -24.16
N ARG A 747 6.75 13.39 -23.32
CA ARG A 747 7.39 14.18 -22.24
C ARG A 747 8.65 14.95 -22.66
N VAL A 748 9.32 14.56 -23.74
CA VAL A 748 10.52 15.24 -24.31
C VAL A 748 10.36 15.25 -25.82
N ALA A 749 10.73 16.35 -26.48
CA ALA A 749 10.72 16.43 -27.95
C ALA A 749 11.48 15.22 -28.53
N VAL A 750 10.86 14.51 -29.48
CA VAL A 750 11.52 13.40 -30.17
C VAL A 750 12.70 13.98 -30.92
N ASP A 751 13.91 13.62 -30.49
CA ASP A 751 15.11 13.98 -31.21
C ASP A 751 15.11 13.22 -32.53
N THR A 752 14.86 13.94 -33.62
CA THR A 752 14.76 13.37 -34.98
C THR A 752 16.07 12.77 -35.47
N ARG A 753 17.18 12.99 -34.75
CA ARG A 753 18.49 12.39 -35.04
C ARG A 753 18.58 10.92 -34.59
N LYS A 754 17.65 10.46 -33.74
CA LYS A 754 17.61 9.06 -33.29
C LYS A 754 17.08 8.15 -34.40
N LYS A 755 17.71 6.98 -34.56
CA LYS A 755 17.26 5.91 -35.47
C LYS A 755 15.94 5.30 -35.00
N ASN A 756 15.77 5.13 -33.70
CA ASN A 756 14.53 4.69 -33.08
C ASN A 756 14.13 5.67 -31.97
N PRO A 757 12.85 6.09 -31.86
CA PRO A 757 12.41 6.99 -30.80
C PRO A 757 12.75 6.51 -29.38
N ALA A 758 12.76 5.19 -29.14
CA ALA A 758 13.09 4.57 -27.86
C ALA A 758 14.60 4.54 -27.55
N ASP A 759 15.46 4.91 -28.49
CA ASP A 759 16.90 5.06 -28.25
C ASP A 759 17.15 6.10 -27.16
N PHE A 760 18.09 5.81 -26.27
CA PHE A 760 18.43 6.65 -25.12
C PHE A 760 19.89 7.06 -25.15
N ALA A 761 20.18 8.25 -24.63
CA ALA A 761 21.52 8.82 -24.69
C ALA A 761 22.46 8.07 -23.72
N LEU A 762 23.62 7.68 -24.23
CA LEU A 762 24.76 7.23 -23.44
C LEU A 762 25.71 8.39 -23.15
N TRP A 763 25.89 9.29 -24.13
CA TRP A 763 26.67 10.51 -24.00
C TRP A 763 25.90 11.67 -24.60
N LYS A 764 25.93 12.84 -23.95
CA LYS A 764 25.29 14.06 -24.41
C LYS A 764 26.34 15.15 -24.56
N THR A 765 26.34 15.80 -25.71
CA THR A 765 27.14 17.00 -25.99
C THR A 765 26.79 18.08 -24.98
N ALA A 766 27.80 18.71 -24.40
CA ALA A 766 27.59 19.79 -23.44
C ALA A 766 27.14 21.07 -24.16
N LYS A 767 26.17 21.78 -23.57
CA LYS A 767 25.81 23.12 -24.04
C LYS A 767 26.77 24.17 -23.44
N PRO A 768 26.89 25.37 -24.05
CA PRO A 768 27.72 26.43 -23.51
C PRO A 768 27.39 26.72 -22.03
N GLY A 769 28.40 26.62 -21.16
CA GLY A 769 28.27 26.83 -19.72
C GLY A 769 27.84 25.62 -18.90
N GLU A 770 27.55 24.47 -19.51
CA GLU A 770 27.33 23.21 -18.78
C GLU A 770 28.67 22.53 -18.42
N PRO A 771 28.73 21.73 -17.33
CA PRO A 771 29.87 20.86 -17.05
C PRO A 771 30.13 19.90 -18.21
N GLN A 772 31.40 19.76 -18.58
CA GLN A 772 31.83 18.96 -19.73
C GLN A 772 33.15 18.24 -19.45
N TRP A 773 33.31 17.08 -20.09
CA TRP A 773 34.50 16.26 -20.09
C TRP A 773 34.87 15.90 -21.52
N ASP A 774 36.17 15.77 -21.79
CA ASP A 774 36.67 15.35 -23.09
C ASP A 774 36.35 13.86 -23.34
N SER A 775 35.85 13.57 -24.54
CA SER A 775 35.55 12.23 -25.00
C SER A 775 35.90 12.04 -26.48
N PRO A 776 36.03 10.79 -26.96
CA PRO A 776 36.22 10.50 -28.39
C PRO A 776 35.11 11.05 -29.31
N TRP A 777 33.96 11.43 -28.75
CA TRP A 777 32.80 11.94 -29.49
C TRP A 777 32.65 13.47 -29.35
N GLY A 778 33.60 14.14 -28.70
CA GLY A 778 33.56 15.57 -28.40
C GLY A 778 33.26 15.86 -26.92
N PRO A 779 33.35 17.13 -26.50
CA PRO A 779 33.12 17.52 -25.13
C PRO A 779 31.66 17.32 -24.74
N GLY A 780 31.42 16.64 -23.62
CA GLY A 780 30.08 16.32 -23.18
C GLY A 780 30.02 15.72 -21.80
N ARG A 781 28.94 15.01 -21.51
CA ARG A 781 28.67 14.39 -20.22
C ARG A 781 27.85 13.11 -20.38
N PRO A 782 27.82 12.25 -19.35
CA PRO A 782 27.02 11.03 -19.37
C PRO A 782 25.53 11.33 -19.62
N GLY A 783 24.89 10.47 -20.42
CA GLY A 783 23.44 10.41 -20.52
C GLY A 783 22.89 9.46 -19.46
N TRP A 784 21.83 9.87 -18.76
CA TRP A 784 21.10 8.97 -17.85
C TRP A 784 20.66 7.75 -18.68
N HIS A 785 21.16 6.53 -18.44
CA HIS A 785 21.55 5.92 -17.15
C HIS A 785 22.96 5.28 -17.10
N ILE A 786 23.84 5.61 -18.05
CA ILE A 786 25.11 4.86 -18.29
C ILE A 786 26.01 4.77 -17.06
N GLU A 787 25.90 5.72 -16.14
CA GLU A 787 26.74 5.78 -14.97
C GLU A 787 26.60 4.54 -14.08
N CYS A 788 25.38 4.01 -13.92
CA CYS A 788 25.12 2.91 -12.99
C CYS A 788 25.68 1.58 -13.53
N SER A 789 25.54 1.34 -14.84
CA SER A 789 26.17 0.22 -15.53
C SER A 789 27.70 0.26 -15.40
N ALA A 790 28.33 1.41 -15.63
CA ALA A 790 29.78 1.53 -15.58
C ALA A 790 30.34 1.38 -14.16
N MET A 791 29.71 2.03 -13.16
CA MET A 791 30.16 1.96 -11.77
C MET A 791 29.89 0.59 -11.14
N SER A 792 28.73 -0.02 -11.39
CA SER A 792 28.46 -1.37 -10.89
C SER A 792 29.46 -2.39 -11.44
N ALA A 793 29.77 -2.32 -12.74
CA ALA A 793 30.80 -3.15 -13.37
C ALA A 793 32.20 -2.93 -12.79
N HIS A 794 32.55 -1.69 -12.42
CA HIS A 794 33.83 -1.37 -11.83
C HIS A 794 34.01 -1.97 -10.42
N TYR A 795 33.00 -1.82 -9.55
CA TYR A 795 33.11 -2.26 -8.15
C TYR A 795 32.72 -3.72 -7.92
N LEU A 796 31.80 -4.27 -8.72
CA LEU A 796 31.21 -5.60 -8.49
C LEU A 796 31.42 -6.56 -9.67
N THR A 797 32.15 -6.14 -10.70
CA THR A 797 32.29 -6.84 -11.99
C THR A 797 31.02 -6.80 -12.84
N HIS A 798 31.11 -7.31 -14.07
CA HIS A 798 29.98 -7.43 -14.98
C HIS A 798 28.90 -8.43 -14.50
N ALA A 799 29.21 -9.29 -13.52
CA ALA A 799 28.26 -10.24 -12.94
C ALA A 799 28.27 -10.17 -11.41
N PHE A 800 27.13 -9.86 -10.79
CA PHE A 800 26.99 -9.71 -9.34
C PHE A 800 25.61 -10.17 -8.84
N ASP A 801 25.45 -10.23 -7.52
CA ASP A 801 24.33 -10.92 -6.89
C ASP A 801 23.02 -10.12 -6.95
N ILE A 802 23.01 -8.92 -6.36
CA ILE A 802 21.78 -8.16 -6.10
C ILE A 802 21.88 -6.78 -6.73
N HIS A 803 20.86 -6.40 -7.50
CA HIS A 803 20.63 -5.03 -7.93
C HIS A 803 19.27 -4.55 -7.41
N GLY A 804 19.20 -3.37 -6.80
CA GLY A 804 17.93 -2.84 -6.31
C GLY A 804 17.69 -1.35 -6.44
N GLY A 805 16.43 -0.97 -6.24
CA GLY A 805 15.98 0.43 -6.31
C GLY A 805 14.48 0.58 -6.09
N GLY A 806 13.94 1.78 -6.29
CA GLY A 806 12.49 2.01 -6.29
C GLY A 806 11.78 1.29 -7.44
N MET A 807 10.50 0.93 -7.29
CA MET A 807 9.72 0.27 -8.36
C MET A 807 9.59 1.12 -9.64
N ASP A 808 9.74 2.44 -9.57
CA ASP A 808 9.85 3.33 -10.72
C ASP A 808 11.16 3.17 -11.52
N LEU A 809 12.20 2.59 -10.92
CA LEU A 809 13.47 2.34 -11.59
C LEU A 809 13.45 1.09 -12.46
N ILE A 810 12.47 0.18 -12.31
CA ILE A 810 12.29 -0.96 -13.21
C ILE A 810 12.30 -0.50 -14.68
N PHE A 811 11.61 0.60 -14.98
CA PHE A 811 11.60 1.19 -16.31
C PHE A 811 11.52 2.72 -16.28
N PRO A 812 12.38 3.44 -17.04
CA PRO A 812 13.33 2.90 -18.00
C PRO A 812 14.71 2.55 -17.42
N HIS A 813 15.01 2.93 -16.18
CA HIS A 813 16.37 2.95 -15.63
C HIS A 813 17.08 1.59 -15.65
N HIS A 814 16.61 0.62 -14.87
CA HIS A 814 17.23 -0.70 -14.76
C HIS A 814 17.14 -1.51 -16.05
N GLU A 815 16.08 -1.32 -16.84
CA GLU A 815 15.97 -1.92 -18.17
C GLU A 815 17.10 -1.43 -19.10
N ASN A 816 17.39 -0.12 -19.06
CA ASN A 816 18.50 0.47 -19.80
C ASN A 816 19.85 0.00 -19.27
N GLU A 817 20.00 -0.17 -17.96
CA GLU A 817 21.25 -0.67 -17.38
C GLU A 817 21.55 -2.11 -17.79
N ILE A 818 20.52 -2.97 -17.83
CA ILE A 818 20.64 -4.32 -18.35
C ILE A 818 21.13 -4.28 -19.80
N ALA A 819 20.48 -3.47 -20.64
CA ALA A 819 20.81 -3.37 -22.05
C ALA A 819 22.25 -2.85 -22.27
N GLN A 820 22.65 -1.81 -21.54
CA GLN A 820 24.00 -1.25 -21.56
C GLN A 820 25.05 -2.27 -21.11
N SER A 821 24.83 -2.93 -19.98
CA SER A 821 25.76 -3.90 -19.40
C SER A 821 25.94 -5.12 -20.31
N CYS A 822 24.84 -5.70 -20.80
CA CYS A 822 24.88 -6.82 -21.73
C CYS A 822 25.48 -6.45 -23.09
N ALA A 823 25.26 -5.22 -23.58
CA ALA A 823 25.86 -4.74 -24.81
C ALA A 823 27.37 -4.49 -24.66
N ALA A 824 27.83 -4.06 -23.48
CA ALA A 824 29.26 -3.88 -23.19
C ALA A 824 29.97 -5.23 -22.96
N CYS A 825 29.28 -6.19 -22.33
CA CYS A 825 29.78 -7.52 -22.00
C CYS A 825 28.65 -8.55 -22.09
N SER A 826 28.74 -9.52 -22.99
CA SER A 826 27.71 -10.55 -23.17
C SER A 826 27.50 -11.47 -21.95
N GLU A 827 28.50 -11.55 -21.07
CA GLU A 827 28.45 -12.33 -19.83
C GLU A 827 27.81 -11.54 -18.66
N SER A 828 27.40 -10.29 -18.88
CA SER A 828 26.81 -9.48 -17.82
C SER A 828 25.54 -10.11 -17.26
N LYS A 829 25.49 -10.25 -15.93
CA LYS A 829 24.39 -10.91 -15.23
C LYS A 829 24.21 -10.39 -13.81
N VAL A 830 22.99 -9.97 -13.48
CA VAL A 830 22.55 -9.78 -12.10
C VAL A 830 21.62 -10.93 -11.76
N ASN A 831 21.87 -11.64 -10.66
CA ASN A 831 21.03 -12.78 -10.26
C ASN A 831 19.67 -12.33 -9.72
N TYR A 832 19.62 -11.32 -8.85
CA TYR A 832 18.41 -10.87 -8.15
C TYR A 832 18.14 -9.38 -8.35
N TRP A 833 16.97 -9.06 -8.90
CA TRP A 833 16.48 -7.69 -9.05
C TRP A 833 15.42 -7.37 -7.99
N ILE A 834 15.70 -6.45 -7.08
CA ILE A 834 14.85 -6.20 -5.90
C ILE A 834 14.31 -4.78 -5.94
N HIS A 835 12.98 -4.60 -5.83
CA HIS A 835 12.36 -3.28 -5.90
C HIS A 835 11.38 -3.02 -4.76
N ASN A 836 11.43 -1.83 -4.16
CA ASN A 836 10.48 -1.41 -3.12
C ASN A 836 9.26 -0.68 -3.69
N GLY A 837 8.12 -0.82 -3.01
CA GLY A 837 6.86 -0.14 -3.34
C GLY A 837 6.91 1.38 -3.12
N PHE A 838 5.96 2.08 -3.73
CA PHE A 838 5.84 3.54 -3.64
C PHE A 838 5.42 4.03 -2.25
N VAL A 839 5.70 5.31 -1.99
CA VAL A 839 5.06 6.04 -0.89
C VAL A 839 3.95 6.93 -1.47
N THR A 840 2.75 6.81 -0.95
CA THR A 840 1.62 7.72 -1.20
C THR A 840 1.44 8.65 0.00
N ALA A 841 0.80 9.80 -0.19
CA ALA A 841 0.43 10.70 0.91
C ALA A 841 -1.08 10.94 0.85
N ASN A 842 -1.79 10.58 1.93
CA ASN A 842 -3.25 10.67 1.99
C ASN A 842 -3.95 10.02 0.78
N ASP A 843 -3.51 8.81 0.40
CA ASP A 843 -4.00 8.03 -0.74
C ASP A 843 -3.73 8.64 -2.14
N GLU A 844 -2.96 9.75 -2.22
CA GLU A 844 -2.51 10.36 -3.47
C GLU A 844 -1.02 10.07 -3.76
N LYS A 845 -0.64 10.02 -5.04
CA LYS A 845 0.78 9.94 -5.42
C LYS A 845 1.47 11.25 -5.02
N MET A 846 2.59 11.16 -4.29
CA MET A 846 3.36 12.34 -3.90
C MET A 846 3.88 13.09 -5.13
N SER A 847 3.68 14.40 -5.15
CA SER A 847 4.26 15.30 -6.14
C SER A 847 4.45 16.70 -5.55
N LYS A 848 5.54 17.37 -5.95
CA LYS A 848 5.80 18.76 -5.54
C LYS A 848 4.69 19.71 -6.00
N SER A 849 4.02 19.41 -7.12
CA SER A 849 2.95 20.23 -7.71
C SER A 849 1.60 20.17 -6.98
N VAL A 850 1.31 19.05 -6.29
CA VAL A 850 0.04 18.86 -5.54
C VAL A 850 0.20 19.24 -4.05
N GLY A 851 1.41 19.61 -3.62
CA GLY A 851 1.67 20.04 -2.24
C GLY A 851 1.66 18.91 -1.21
N ASN A 852 1.61 17.65 -1.67
CA ASN A 852 1.62 16.43 -0.85
C ASN A 852 3.00 15.73 -0.84
N PHE A 853 4.06 16.53 -1.02
CA PHE A 853 5.46 16.09 -1.04
C PHE A 853 6.11 16.45 0.29
N PHE A 854 6.70 15.45 0.96
CA PHE A 854 7.35 15.63 2.26
C PHE A 854 8.81 15.21 2.18
N THR A 855 9.71 16.16 2.46
CA THR A 855 11.12 15.89 2.69
C THR A 855 11.29 15.07 3.98
N ILE A 856 12.39 14.33 4.09
CA ILE A 856 12.75 13.64 5.33
C ILE A 856 12.82 14.65 6.46
N ARG A 857 13.42 15.81 6.23
CA ARG A 857 13.61 16.88 7.21
C ARG A 857 12.33 17.53 7.69
N GLU A 858 11.35 17.72 6.82
CA GLU A 858 10.04 18.24 7.24
C GLU A 858 9.37 17.29 8.23
N VAL A 859 9.47 15.98 7.99
CA VAL A 859 8.94 14.97 8.92
C VAL A 859 9.79 14.90 10.18
N THR A 860 11.12 14.79 10.07
CA THR A 860 12.01 14.66 11.24
C THR A 860 12.13 15.94 12.06
N LYS A 861 11.70 17.10 11.54
CA LYS A 861 11.51 18.31 12.33
C LYS A 861 10.47 18.09 13.44
N LEU A 862 9.36 17.41 13.11
CA LEU A 862 8.22 17.20 14.00
C LEU A 862 8.22 15.84 14.69
N TYR A 863 8.83 14.83 14.09
CA TYR A 863 8.88 13.46 14.61
C TYR A 863 10.32 13.00 14.78
N HIS A 864 10.56 12.03 15.67
CA HIS A 864 11.89 11.44 15.80
C HIS A 864 12.22 10.60 14.53
N PRO A 865 13.47 10.59 14.03
CA PRO A 865 13.84 9.79 12.84
C PRO A 865 13.47 8.30 12.95
N LEU A 866 13.63 7.70 14.14
CA LEU A 866 13.17 6.34 14.42
C LEU A 866 11.67 6.12 14.23
N ALA A 867 10.82 7.14 14.45
CA ALA A 867 9.39 7.03 14.18
C ALA A 867 9.12 6.93 12.68
N LEU A 868 9.83 7.73 11.86
CA LEU A 868 9.76 7.62 10.40
C LEU A 868 10.28 6.26 9.92
N ARG A 869 11.40 5.79 10.47
CA ARG A 869 11.92 4.44 10.16
C ARG A 869 10.92 3.35 10.54
N HIS A 870 10.36 3.38 11.74
CA HIS A 870 9.37 2.41 12.20
C HIS A 870 8.12 2.42 11.31
N PHE A 871 7.61 3.61 10.95
CA PHE A 871 6.52 3.76 10.00
C PHE A 871 6.82 3.06 8.65
N LEU A 872 8.01 3.30 8.10
CA LEU A 872 8.43 2.69 6.84
C LEU A 872 8.58 1.17 6.95
N LEU A 873 8.93 0.62 8.11
CA LEU A 873 9.05 -0.83 8.32
C LEU A 873 7.72 -1.52 8.66
N GLY A 874 6.69 -0.76 9.03
CA GLY A 874 5.36 -1.28 9.37
C GLY A 874 4.59 -1.87 8.19
N THR A 875 5.06 -1.66 6.97
CA THR A 875 4.49 -2.22 5.73
C THR A 875 5.58 -2.96 4.95
N HIS A 876 5.29 -4.15 4.42
CA HIS A 876 6.24 -4.98 3.67
C HIS A 876 6.89 -4.18 2.53
N TYR A 877 8.20 -4.32 2.29
CA TYR A 877 8.98 -3.37 1.48
C TYR A 877 8.48 -3.22 0.02
N ARG A 878 7.95 -4.30 -0.58
CA ARG A 878 7.36 -4.29 -1.93
C ARG A 878 6.00 -3.59 -2.01
N SER A 879 5.27 -3.53 -0.92
CA SER A 879 3.92 -2.96 -0.90
C SER A 879 3.97 -1.43 -0.87
N PRO A 880 3.01 -0.73 -1.50
CA PRO A 880 2.88 0.70 -1.33
C PRO A 880 2.61 1.06 0.13
N VAL A 881 3.22 2.13 0.63
CA VAL A 881 2.97 2.65 1.99
C VAL A 881 2.31 4.02 1.92
N ASN A 882 1.20 4.19 2.63
CA ASN A 882 0.50 5.47 2.72
C ASN A 882 1.03 6.27 3.90
N TYR A 883 1.43 7.52 3.67
CA TYR A 883 1.84 8.46 4.69
C TYR A 883 0.67 9.37 5.07
N SER A 884 0.40 9.44 6.38
CA SER A 884 -0.54 10.37 7.00
C SER A 884 -0.05 10.75 8.39
N ILE A 885 -0.52 11.88 8.91
CA ILE A 885 -0.20 12.34 10.28
C ILE A 885 -0.58 11.28 11.32
N SER A 886 -1.74 10.64 11.16
CA SER A 886 -2.18 9.59 12.09
C SER A 886 -1.21 8.40 12.11
N GLN A 887 -0.73 7.94 10.96
CA GLN A 887 0.17 6.79 10.89
C GLN A 887 1.56 7.09 11.47
N ILE A 888 2.09 8.30 11.26
CA ILE A 888 3.38 8.68 11.86
C ILE A 888 3.25 8.93 13.37
N GLU A 889 2.11 9.40 13.88
CA GLU A 889 1.84 9.48 15.32
C GLU A 889 1.77 8.08 15.95
N ILE A 890 1.11 7.11 15.31
CA ILE A 890 1.09 5.71 15.76
C ILE A 890 2.52 5.15 15.81
N ALA A 891 3.33 5.40 14.79
CA ALA A 891 4.73 4.97 14.79
C ALA A 891 5.56 5.67 15.87
N SER A 892 5.31 6.96 16.14
CA SER A 892 5.97 7.70 17.22
C SER A 892 5.62 7.14 18.60
N ASP A 893 4.36 6.82 18.85
CA ASP A 893 3.90 6.18 20.09
C ASP A 893 4.51 4.78 20.27
N ALA A 894 4.58 3.99 19.19
CA ALA A 894 5.21 2.67 19.20
C ALA A 894 6.71 2.75 19.56
N VAL A 895 7.46 3.69 18.96
CA VAL A 895 8.89 3.88 19.30
C VAL A 895 9.04 4.34 20.75
N PHE A 896 8.19 5.25 21.24
CA PHE A 896 8.21 5.63 22.64
C PHE A 896 7.98 4.42 23.56
N TYR A 897 7.01 3.56 23.25
CA TYR A 897 6.72 2.35 24.00
C TYR A 897 7.90 1.37 24.03
N ILE A 898 8.58 1.16 22.90
CA ILE A 898 9.78 0.33 22.78
C ILE A 898 10.85 0.84 23.74
N TYR A 899 11.20 2.12 23.62
CA TYR A 899 12.29 2.72 24.39
C TYR A 899 11.96 2.84 25.89
N GLN A 900 10.71 3.13 26.24
CA GLN A 900 10.28 3.17 27.64
C GLN A 900 10.34 1.77 28.26
N THR A 901 9.92 0.74 27.53
CA THR A 901 9.99 -0.65 28.02
C THR A 901 11.44 -1.08 28.25
N LEU A 902 12.34 -0.73 27.33
CA LEU A 902 13.77 -1.01 27.45
C LEU A 902 14.41 -0.24 28.59
N LYS A 903 14.09 1.05 28.76
CA LYS A 903 14.59 1.87 29.86
C LYS A 903 14.17 1.32 31.21
N ASP A 904 12.88 1.01 31.37
CA ASP A 904 12.38 0.40 32.60
C ASP A 904 13.04 -0.97 32.88
N CYS A 905 13.35 -1.75 31.85
CA CYS A 905 14.05 -3.02 32.00
C CYS A 905 15.49 -2.80 32.47
N GLU A 906 16.19 -1.84 31.86
CA GLU A 906 17.54 -1.43 32.26
C GLU A 906 17.56 -1.00 33.74
N ASP A 907 16.62 -0.16 34.16
CA ASP A 907 16.50 0.31 35.54
C ASP A 907 16.23 -0.85 36.50
N ALA A 908 15.31 -1.77 36.14
CA ALA A 908 15.01 -2.95 36.95
C ALA A 908 16.20 -3.92 37.07
N LEU A 909 17.06 -3.99 36.05
CA LEU A 909 18.23 -4.87 36.00
C LEU A 909 19.48 -4.24 36.63
N SER A 910 19.56 -2.91 36.71
CA SER A 910 20.74 -2.17 37.22
C SER A 910 21.20 -2.67 38.60
N ALA A 911 20.26 -3.00 39.48
CA ALA A 911 20.53 -3.52 40.83
C ALA A 911 21.11 -4.96 40.86
N PHE A 912 21.10 -5.68 39.74
CA PHE A 912 21.49 -7.10 39.65
C PHE A 912 22.63 -7.37 38.67
N ARG A 913 23.07 -6.41 37.85
CA ARG A 913 24.09 -6.63 36.79
C ARG A 913 25.47 -7.04 37.33
N GLU A 914 25.78 -6.78 38.60
CA GLU A 914 27.02 -7.19 39.28
C GLU A 914 26.87 -8.45 40.16
N ASP A 915 25.69 -9.10 40.16
CA ASP A 915 25.46 -10.29 40.98
C ASP A 915 26.16 -11.52 40.38
N ALA A 916 27.21 -11.99 41.05
CA ALA A 916 27.98 -13.17 40.68
C ALA A 916 27.12 -14.46 40.56
N GLY A 917 25.92 -14.48 41.16
CA GLY A 917 24.96 -15.58 41.08
C GLY A 917 24.31 -15.76 39.71
N LEU A 918 24.32 -14.75 38.82
CA LEU A 918 23.73 -14.83 37.48
C LEU A 918 24.53 -15.70 36.50
N ASN A 919 25.84 -15.85 36.74
CA ASN A 919 26.73 -16.72 35.96
C ASN A 919 26.72 -18.18 36.46
N ASN A 920 25.91 -18.51 37.46
CA ASN A 920 25.77 -19.87 37.93
C ASN A 920 24.94 -20.71 36.93
N PRO A 921 25.50 -21.77 36.32
CA PRO A 921 24.80 -22.60 35.33
C PRO A 921 23.55 -23.32 35.88
N LYS A 922 23.31 -23.29 37.20
CA LYS A 922 22.08 -23.80 37.83
C LYS A 922 20.89 -22.83 37.73
N VAL A 923 21.11 -21.55 37.44
CA VAL A 923 20.04 -20.55 37.28
C VAL A 923 19.50 -20.64 35.86
N ARG A 924 18.28 -21.19 35.70
CA ARG A 924 17.60 -21.31 34.40
C ARG A 924 16.60 -20.18 34.21
N ILE A 925 16.40 -19.78 32.95
CA ILE A 925 15.30 -18.88 32.60
C ILE A 925 13.94 -19.56 32.78
N SER A 926 12.88 -18.77 32.94
CA SER A 926 11.53 -19.31 33.10
C SER A 926 11.07 -19.98 31.78
N PRO A 927 10.22 -21.02 31.83
CA PRO A 927 9.68 -21.62 30.61
C PRO A 927 8.95 -20.61 29.71
N ALA A 928 8.24 -19.66 30.32
CA ALA A 928 7.56 -18.58 29.59
C ALA A 928 8.55 -17.62 28.90
N ALA A 929 9.69 -17.32 29.53
CA ALA A 929 10.76 -16.53 28.90
C ALA A 929 11.39 -17.30 27.75
N GLN A 930 11.68 -18.59 27.95
CA GLN A 930 12.25 -19.44 26.90
C GLN A 930 11.32 -19.49 25.67
N GLU A 931 10.02 -19.67 25.88
CA GLU A 931 9.04 -19.66 24.79
C GLU A 931 9.02 -18.31 24.07
N CYS A 932 8.99 -17.20 24.82
CA CYS A 932 8.97 -15.85 24.27
C CYS A 932 10.24 -15.54 23.44
N ILE A 933 11.42 -15.86 23.98
CA ILE A 933 12.71 -15.72 23.27
C ILE A 933 12.71 -16.59 22.01
N SER A 934 12.31 -17.85 22.13
CA SER A 934 12.32 -18.79 20.99
C SER A 934 11.37 -18.35 19.88
N ARG A 935 10.20 -17.79 20.24
CA ARG A 935 9.24 -17.26 19.28
C ARG A 935 9.77 -16.00 18.60
N LEU A 936 10.29 -15.05 19.36
CA LEU A 936 10.89 -13.83 18.81
C LEU A 936 12.05 -14.19 17.84
N HIS A 937 12.92 -15.10 18.26
CA HIS A 937 14.03 -15.59 17.46
C HIS A 937 13.57 -16.28 16.18
N ASN A 938 12.63 -17.22 16.28
CA ASN A 938 12.11 -17.97 15.14
C ASN A 938 11.38 -17.06 14.16
N ASP A 939 10.54 -16.14 14.62
CA ASP A 939 9.86 -15.18 13.75
C ASP A 939 10.87 -14.21 13.12
N PHE A 940 11.87 -13.76 13.86
CA PHE A 940 12.93 -12.91 13.32
C PHE A 940 13.69 -13.61 12.18
N GLU A 941 14.15 -14.84 12.40
CA GLU A 941 14.87 -15.59 11.36
C GLU A 941 13.96 -15.94 10.19
N THR A 942 12.79 -16.53 10.44
CA THR A 942 11.92 -17.06 9.37
C THR A 942 11.24 -15.96 8.57
N LYS A 943 10.83 -14.84 9.20
CA LYS A 943 10.14 -13.75 8.50
C LYS A 943 11.10 -12.84 7.75
N LEU A 944 12.31 -12.61 8.23
CA LEU A 944 13.31 -11.90 7.41
C LEU A 944 13.86 -12.77 6.28
N ALA A 945 14.01 -14.08 6.50
CA ALA A 945 14.33 -15.02 5.44
C ALA A 945 13.21 -15.11 4.39
N ASP A 946 11.95 -14.98 4.77
CA ASP A 946 10.83 -14.86 3.82
C ASP A 946 10.69 -13.43 3.29
N ASP A 947 11.64 -13.03 2.44
CA ASP A 947 11.58 -11.78 1.67
C ASP A 947 11.46 -10.52 2.54
N LEU A 948 12.22 -10.46 3.64
CA LEU A 948 12.29 -9.29 4.54
C LEU A 948 10.94 -8.87 5.14
N HIS A 949 10.13 -9.82 5.59
CA HIS A 949 8.79 -9.56 6.12
C HIS A 949 8.80 -8.92 7.53
N THR A 950 9.19 -7.65 7.61
CA THR A 950 9.28 -6.85 8.86
C THR A 950 7.97 -6.63 9.63
N PRO A 951 6.76 -6.52 9.01
CA PRO A 951 5.55 -6.17 9.75
C PRO A 951 5.16 -7.16 10.84
N THR A 952 5.35 -8.47 10.60
CA THR A 952 5.04 -9.51 11.58
C THR A 952 5.90 -9.38 12.83
N ILE A 953 7.19 -9.10 12.65
CA ILE A 953 8.14 -8.95 13.76
C ILE A 953 7.76 -7.74 14.62
N LEU A 954 7.47 -6.59 13.99
CA LEU A 954 7.11 -5.35 14.68
C LEU A 954 5.78 -5.43 15.43
N ASN A 955 4.76 -6.04 14.80
CA ASN A 955 3.38 -5.99 15.28
C ASN A 955 2.96 -7.21 16.12
N ALA A 956 3.73 -8.29 16.11
CA ALA A 956 3.42 -9.50 16.89
C ALA A 956 4.55 -9.85 17.87
N SER A 957 5.66 -10.40 17.38
CA SER A 957 6.68 -11.06 18.20
C SER A 957 7.39 -10.09 19.14
N LEU A 958 7.75 -8.89 18.67
CA LEU A 958 8.32 -7.84 19.53
C LEU A 958 7.30 -7.33 20.57
N GLN A 959 6.02 -7.16 20.21
CA GLN A 959 4.99 -6.72 21.15
C GLN A 959 4.81 -7.72 22.29
N GLU A 960 4.86 -9.01 22.00
CA GLU A 960 4.80 -10.07 23.00
C GLU A 960 6.02 -10.04 23.94
N ALA A 961 7.21 -9.83 23.39
CA ALA A 961 8.44 -9.68 24.16
C ALA A 961 8.39 -8.47 25.10
N PHE A 962 7.96 -7.30 24.61
CA PHE A 962 7.79 -6.11 25.45
C PHE A 962 6.71 -6.31 26.52
N LYS A 963 5.62 -7.01 26.20
CA LYS A 963 4.58 -7.36 27.18
C LYS A 963 5.14 -8.25 28.29
N TYR A 964 5.95 -9.26 27.94
CA TYR A 964 6.59 -10.14 28.91
C TYR A 964 7.48 -9.34 29.88
N ILE A 965 8.36 -8.46 29.36
CA ILE A 965 9.20 -7.56 30.18
C ILE A 965 8.34 -6.76 31.15
N ASN A 966 7.27 -6.14 30.65
CA ASN A 966 6.39 -5.30 31.46
C ASN A 966 5.64 -6.06 32.57
N THR A 967 5.32 -7.34 32.35
CA THR A 967 4.69 -8.19 33.37
C THR A 967 5.68 -8.73 34.41
N SER A 968 6.87 -9.15 33.98
CA SER A 968 7.86 -9.81 34.85
C SER A 968 8.51 -8.85 35.85
N LYS A 969 8.60 -7.55 35.54
CA LYS A 969 9.07 -6.51 36.48
C LYS A 969 8.29 -6.46 37.81
N LYS A 970 7.05 -6.97 37.86
CA LYS A 970 6.15 -6.88 39.04
C LYS A 970 6.28 -8.05 40.04
N GLN A 971 7.02 -9.11 39.74
CA GLN A 971 7.08 -10.34 40.56
C GLN A 971 8.46 -10.53 41.23
N GLN A 972 8.77 -9.79 42.31
CA GLN A 972 10.14 -9.79 42.86
C GLN A 972 10.41 -10.65 44.11
N LYS A 973 9.42 -11.22 44.82
CA LYS A 973 9.69 -11.69 46.20
C LYS A 973 10.08 -13.17 46.41
N GLN A 974 10.15 -14.04 45.38
CA GLN A 974 10.54 -15.45 45.62
C GLN A 974 11.29 -16.20 44.49
N GLN A 975 11.43 -15.64 43.27
CA GLN A 975 12.16 -16.25 42.13
C GLN A 975 13.11 -15.26 41.41
N GLN A 976 13.72 -14.34 42.18
CA GLN A 976 14.37 -13.14 41.66
C GLN A 976 15.47 -13.38 40.62
N LEU A 977 16.39 -14.33 40.86
CA LEU A 977 17.51 -14.59 39.95
C LEU A 977 17.10 -15.19 38.59
N SER A 978 16.09 -16.07 38.57
CA SER A 978 15.58 -16.68 37.31
C SER A 978 14.87 -15.64 36.44
N ILE A 979 14.11 -14.74 37.06
CA ILE A 979 13.43 -13.65 36.36
C ILE A 979 14.44 -12.64 35.82
N VAL A 980 15.46 -12.27 36.62
CA VAL A 980 16.54 -11.38 36.17
C VAL A 980 17.29 -11.98 34.99
N LYS A 981 17.68 -13.26 35.06
CA LYS A 981 18.32 -13.96 33.92
C LYS A 981 17.42 -13.98 32.68
N SER A 982 16.12 -14.24 32.87
CA SER A 982 15.12 -14.25 31.78
C SER A 982 15.01 -12.89 31.08
N LEU A 983 15.04 -11.81 31.85
CA LEU A 983 14.96 -10.44 31.32
C LEU A 983 16.25 -10.05 30.59
N ILE A 984 17.43 -10.44 31.09
CA ILE A 984 18.72 -10.22 30.42
C ILE A 984 18.75 -10.93 29.06
N ASP A 985 18.37 -12.20 29.01
CA ASP A 985 18.43 -12.99 27.77
C ASP A 985 17.43 -12.46 26.72
N LEU A 986 16.24 -12.06 27.17
CA LEU A 986 15.26 -11.43 26.29
C LEU A 986 15.70 -10.02 25.83
N GLU A 987 16.35 -9.22 26.70
CA GLU A 987 16.91 -7.92 26.33
C GLU A 987 17.98 -8.07 25.23
N ILE A 988 18.82 -9.10 25.31
CA ILE A 988 19.83 -9.41 24.29
C ILE A 988 19.16 -9.74 22.95
N GLU A 989 18.15 -10.62 22.95
CA GLU A 989 17.44 -10.98 21.72
C GLU A 989 16.72 -9.78 21.10
N ILE A 990 16.03 -8.97 21.91
CA ILE A 990 15.37 -7.74 21.44
C ILE A 990 16.40 -6.78 20.83
N LYS A 991 17.57 -6.58 21.47
CA LYS A 991 18.64 -5.73 20.92
C LYS A 991 19.15 -6.23 19.58
N GLN A 992 19.29 -7.54 19.40
CA GLN A 992 19.68 -8.15 18.13
C GLN A 992 18.65 -7.85 17.03
N VAL A 993 17.37 -8.05 17.33
CA VAL A 993 16.27 -7.77 16.39
C VAL A 993 16.20 -6.28 16.05
N LEU A 994 16.17 -5.40 17.06
CA LEU A 994 16.12 -3.95 16.85
C LEU A 994 17.37 -3.43 16.12
N GLY A 995 18.56 -3.98 16.39
CA GLY A 995 19.79 -3.65 15.69
C GLY A 995 19.76 -4.05 14.21
N THR A 996 19.20 -5.23 13.90
CA THR A 996 19.03 -5.68 12.52
C THR A 996 17.99 -4.87 11.77
N LEU A 997 16.91 -4.45 12.44
CA LEU A 997 15.90 -3.55 11.88
C LEU A 997 16.34 -2.09 11.86
N GLY A 998 17.51 -1.74 12.40
CA GLY A 998 18.01 -0.36 12.52
C GLY A 998 17.15 0.55 13.43
N LEU A 999 16.41 -0.04 14.37
CA LEU A 999 15.61 0.65 15.37
C LEU A 999 16.34 0.84 16.71
N LEU A 1000 17.58 0.36 16.81
CA LEU A 1000 18.44 0.56 17.98
C LEU A 1000 19.41 1.74 17.76
N SER A 1001 19.11 2.87 18.39
CA SER A 1001 19.96 4.07 18.42
C SER A 1001 21.25 3.87 19.21
N SER A 1002 22.29 4.63 18.87
CA SER A 1002 23.53 4.77 19.65
C SER A 1002 23.37 5.64 20.91
N SER A 1003 22.35 6.50 20.95
CA SER A 1003 21.99 7.27 22.14
C SER A 1003 21.42 6.36 23.24
N THR A 1004 21.55 6.77 24.49
CA THR A 1004 20.94 6.07 25.62
C THR A 1004 19.41 6.06 25.50
N TYR A 1005 18.74 5.10 26.14
CA TYR A 1005 17.28 5.05 26.09
C TYR A 1005 16.62 6.30 26.67
N ALA A 1006 17.24 6.89 27.70
CA ALA A 1006 16.77 8.13 28.31
C ALA A 1006 16.81 9.31 27.33
N GLU A 1007 17.94 9.48 26.62
CA GLU A 1007 18.09 10.54 25.60
C GLU A 1007 17.08 10.39 24.45
N VAL A 1008 16.82 9.16 23.98
CA VAL A 1008 15.81 8.94 22.93
C VAL A 1008 14.40 9.27 23.43
N LEU A 1009 14.07 8.90 24.67
CA LEU A 1009 12.78 9.25 25.28
C LEU A 1009 12.61 10.76 25.45
N GLU A 1010 13.67 11.46 25.85
CA GLU A 1010 13.71 12.92 25.93
C GLU A 1010 13.49 13.55 24.55
N GLN A 1011 14.22 13.11 23.52
CA GLN A 1011 14.03 13.60 22.15
C GLN A 1011 12.61 13.35 21.63
N LEU A 1012 12.00 12.20 21.93
CA LEU A 1012 10.59 11.92 21.58
C LEU A 1012 9.62 12.85 22.30
N ARG A 1013 9.86 13.14 23.59
CA ARG A 1013 9.10 14.11 24.38
C ARG A 1013 9.23 15.51 23.80
N ASP A 1014 10.43 15.96 23.47
CA ASP A 1014 10.67 17.27 22.83
C ASP A 1014 9.96 17.43 21.49
N LYS A 1015 9.90 16.34 20.71
CA LYS A 1015 9.16 16.32 19.44
C LYS A 1015 7.66 16.42 19.70
N ALA A 1016 7.14 15.71 20.70
CA ALA A 1016 5.73 15.79 21.07
C ALA A 1016 5.33 17.18 21.60
N LEU A 1017 6.14 17.79 22.47
CA LEU A 1017 5.95 19.15 22.97
C LEU A 1017 5.93 20.18 21.83
N ARG A 1018 6.85 20.06 20.87
CA ARG A 1018 6.86 20.89 19.67
C ARG A 1018 5.58 20.75 18.83
N ARG A 1019 5.04 19.53 18.68
CA ARG A 1019 3.77 19.31 17.97
C ARG A 1019 2.57 19.85 18.75
N ALA A 1020 2.62 19.77 20.09
CA ALA A 1020 1.56 20.26 20.98
C ALA A 1020 1.58 21.78 21.18
N GLU A 1021 2.66 22.46 20.75
CA GLU A 1021 2.96 23.87 21.05
C GLU A 1021 2.93 24.16 22.56
N LEU A 1022 3.55 23.28 23.36
CA LEU A 1022 3.63 23.37 24.82
C LEU A 1022 5.09 23.26 25.29
N THR A 1023 5.40 23.86 26.43
CA THR A 1023 6.66 23.61 27.14
C THR A 1023 6.49 22.52 28.20
N GLU A 1024 7.60 21.99 28.72
CA GLU A 1024 7.52 21.04 29.83
C GLU A 1024 6.91 21.69 31.09
N GLU A 1025 7.17 22.98 31.33
CA GLU A 1025 6.53 23.72 32.42
C GLU A 1025 5.00 23.77 32.28
N ASP A 1026 4.45 23.93 31.07
CA ASP A 1026 3.00 23.91 30.85
C ASP A 1026 2.37 22.56 31.25
N ILE A 1027 3.09 21.46 31.00
CA ILE A 1027 2.65 20.11 31.38
C ILE A 1027 2.73 19.92 32.89
N LEU A 1028 3.82 20.37 33.52
CA LEU A 1028 3.98 20.31 34.97
C LEU A 1028 2.91 21.13 35.68
N GLN A 1029 2.61 22.33 35.19
CA GLN A 1029 1.50 23.15 35.69
C GLN A 1029 0.16 22.42 35.54
N SER A 1030 -0.11 21.82 34.38
CA SER A 1030 -1.33 21.02 34.15
C SER A 1030 -1.43 19.82 35.11
N ILE A 1031 -0.31 19.18 35.44
CA ILE A 1031 -0.24 18.10 36.42
C ILE A 1031 -0.53 18.61 37.84
N GLU A 1032 0.00 19.77 38.22
CA GLU A 1032 -0.29 20.41 39.52
C GLU A 1032 -1.75 20.80 39.64
N GLU A 1033 -2.32 21.45 38.61
CA GLU A 1033 -3.74 21.79 38.53
C GLU A 1033 -4.63 20.55 38.65
N ARG A 1034 -4.27 19.47 37.94
CA ARG A 1034 -4.97 18.18 38.03
C ARG A 1034 -4.87 17.59 39.44
N THR A 1035 -3.70 17.66 40.07
CA THR A 1035 -3.47 17.12 41.42
C THR A 1035 -4.30 17.89 42.44
N LEU A 1036 -4.37 19.22 42.32
CA LEU A 1036 -5.22 20.06 43.17
C LEU A 1036 -6.71 19.75 42.95
N ALA A 1037 -7.15 19.62 41.70
CA ALA A 1037 -8.53 19.24 41.36
C ALA A 1037 -8.90 17.88 41.98
N ARG A 1038 -8.01 16.88 41.90
CA ARG A 1038 -8.23 15.56 42.54
C ARG A 1038 -8.29 15.67 44.06
N LYS A 1039 -7.42 16.47 44.68
CA LYS A 1039 -7.42 16.72 46.13
C LYS A 1039 -8.73 17.38 46.59
N ASN A 1040 -9.28 18.27 45.78
CA ASN A 1040 -10.56 18.94 46.01
C ASN A 1040 -11.79 18.11 45.59
N LYS A 1041 -11.59 16.89 45.07
CA LYS A 1041 -12.63 15.99 44.53
C LYS A 1041 -13.36 16.53 43.29
N GLU A 1042 -12.73 17.44 42.55
CA GLU A 1042 -13.20 18.01 41.28
C GLU A 1042 -12.82 17.09 40.10
N PHE A 1043 -13.37 15.86 40.08
CA PHE A 1043 -12.99 14.85 39.10
C PHE A 1043 -13.23 15.28 37.65
N SER A 1044 -14.30 16.03 37.38
CA SER A 1044 -14.60 16.57 36.05
C SER A 1044 -13.49 17.50 35.53
N ARG A 1045 -12.89 18.34 36.39
CA ARG A 1045 -11.79 19.22 36.00
C ARG A 1045 -10.50 18.43 35.76
N SER A 1046 -10.24 17.42 36.60
CA SER A 1046 -9.12 16.49 36.39
C SER A 1046 -9.24 15.74 35.05
N ASP A 1047 -10.44 15.28 34.69
CA ASP A 1047 -10.69 14.57 33.43
C ASP A 1047 -10.59 15.51 32.23
N GLN A 1048 -11.06 16.76 32.35
CA GLN A 1048 -10.90 17.78 31.31
C GLN A 1048 -9.42 18.03 31.01
N ILE A 1049 -8.58 18.27 32.02
CA ILE A 1049 -7.14 18.49 31.85
C ILE A 1049 -6.49 17.29 31.12
N ARG A 1050 -6.87 16.07 31.48
CA ARG A 1050 -6.35 14.86 30.81
C ARG A 1050 -6.81 14.79 29.35
N SER A 1051 -8.06 15.16 29.06
CA SER A 1051 -8.62 15.17 27.71
C SER A 1051 -7.96 16.24 26.83
N ASP A 1052 -7.75 17.45 27.37
CA ASP A 1052 -7.13 18.57 26.65
C ASP A 1052 -5.69 18.24 26.24
N LEU A 1053 -4.91 17.66 27.16
CA LEU A 1053 -3.56 17.19 26.87
C LEU A 1053 -3.56 16.03 25.87
N ALA A 1054 -4.48 15.07 26.02
CA ALA A 1054 -4.58 13.92 25.11
C ALA A 1054 -4.97 14.35 23.69
N ALA A 1055 -5.81 15.37 23.53
CA ALA A 1055 -6.15 15.96 22.24
C ALA A 1055 -4.95 16.63 21.56
N LYS A 1056 -3.95 17.06 22.34
CA LYS A 1056 -2.66 17.59 21.86
C LYS A 1056 -1.58 16.52 21.72
N GLY A 1057 -1.90 15.23 21.91
CA GLY A 1057 -0.94 14.13 21.80
C GLY A 1057 -0.10 13.89 23.06
N ILE A 1058 -0.58 14.31 24.24
CA ILE A 1058 0.10 14.13 25.53
C ILE A 1058 -0.80 13.34 26.49
N ALA A 1059 -0.37 12.15 26.88
CA ALA A 1059 -1.06 11.32 27.85
C ALA A 1059 -0.44 11.42 29.25
N LEU A 1060 -1.28 11.65 30.26
CA LEU A 1060 -0.89 11.60 31.67
C LEU A 1060 -1.04 10.18 32.25
N MET A 1061 -0.07 9.77 33.07
CA MET A 1061 -0.03 8.46 33.74
C MET A 1061 0.24 8.63 35.23
N ASP A 1062 -0.62 8.07 36.07
CA ASP A 1062 -0.41 8.04 37.52
C ASP A 1062 0.52 6.86 37.87
N VAL A 1063 1.71 7.13 38.40
CA VAL A 1063 2.72 6.12 38.77
C VAL A 1063 3.13 6.32 40.23
N GLY A 1064 2.77 5.36 41.09
CA GLY A 1064 3.00 5.47 42.53
C GLY A 1064 2.25 6.67 43.12
N ASN A 1065 2.99 7.60 43.74
CA ASN A 1065 2.44 8.84 44.32
C ASN A 1065 2.55 10.06 43.39
N GLY A 1066 3.07 9.90 42.15
CA GLY A 1066 3.28 10.98 41.19
C GLY A 1066 2.47 10.80 39.90
N THR A 1067 2.34 11.87 39.12
CA THR A 1067 1.85 11.82 37.73
C THR A 1067 3.02 12.11 36.79
N VAL A 1068 3.20 11.27 35.78
CA VAL A 1068 4.16 11.48 34.68
C VAL A 1068 3.41 11.62 33.36
N TRP A 1069 4.10 12.00 32.29
CA TRP A 1069 3.50 12.15 30.97
C TRP A 1069 4.28 11.42 29.88
N ARG A 1070 3.60 11.10 28.79
CA ARG A 1070 4.20 10.54 27.57
C ARG A 1070 3.52 11.08 26.32
N PRO A 1071 4.19 11.07 25.16
CA PRO A 1071 3.52 11.22 23.88
C PRO A 1071 2.43 10.15 23.70
N CYS A 1072 1.35 10.50 23.00
CA CYS A 1072 0.32 9.57 22.56
C CYS A 1072 -0.26 10.01 21.22
N VAL A 1073 -1.00 9.11 20.57
CA VAL A 1073 -1.80 9.50 19.41
C VAL A 1073 -2.87 10.51 19.86
N PRO A 1074 -2.97 11.70 19.22
CA PRO A 1074 -3.99 12.68 19.55
C PRO A 1074 -5.40 12.07 19.50
N ALA A 1075 -6.16 12.20 20.58
CA ALA A 1075 -7.59 11.88 20.54
C ALA A 1075 -8.26 12.87 19.59
N GLN A 1076 -8.99 12.40 18.57
CA GLN A 1076 -9.73 13.29 17.67
C GLN A 1076 -10.66 14.17 18.52
N ALA A 1077 -10.33 15.45 18.64
CA ALA A 1077 -11.21 16.42 19.25
C ALA A 1077 -12.47 16.50 18.38
N GLU A 1078 -13.64 16.28 18.99
CA GLU A 1078 -14.89 16.73 18.39
C GLU A 1078 -14.77 18.24 18.16
N SER A 1079 -14.75 18.65 16.88
CA SER A 1079 -14.93 20.03 16.41
C SER A 1079 -14.02 21.11 17.00
N ALA A 1080 -12.92 21.41 16.30
CA ALA A 1080 -12.48 22.79 16.06
C ALA A 1080 -11.63 22.81 14.79
N GLU A 1081 -12.02 23.65 13.82
CA GLU A 1081 -11.21 23.98 12.64
C GLU A 1081 -9.80 24.38 13.09
N VAL A 1082 -8.80 23.56 12.78
CA VAL A 1082 -7.39 23.99 12.83
C VAL A 1082 -6.99 24.31 11.40
N ASP A 1083 -6.96 25.61 11.12
CA ASP A 1083 -6.44 26.21 9.90
C ASP A 1083 -5.08 25.61 9.53
N ALA A 1084 -4.99 24.97 8.37
CA ALA A 1084 -3.74 24.51 7.76
C ALA A 1084 -2.84 25.66 7.25
N LYS A 1085 -2.86 26.83 7.91
CA LYS A 1085 -2.13 28.04 7.51
C LYS A 1085 -0.93 28.39 8.39
N ASN A 1086 -0.69 27.69 9.50
CA ASN A 1086 0.47 27.95 10.35
C ASN A 1086 1.64 26.98 10.07
N VAL A 1087 2.09 26.96 8.82
CA VAL A 1087 3.51 26.77 8.53
C VAL A 1087 3.99 28.14 8.04
N PRO A 1088 4.88 28.84 8.77
CA PRO A 1088 5.38 30.13 8.29
C PRO A 1088 6.01 29.91 6.90
N PRO A 1089 5.67 30.72 5.90
CA PRO A 1089 6.29 30.60 4.58
C PRO A 1089 7.80 30.73 4.75
N ALA A 1090 8.54 29.84 4.10
CA ALA A 1090 9.99 29.92 4.01
C ALA A 1090 10.40 31.36 3.67
N GLU A 1091 11.25 31.96 4.51
CA GLU A 1091 11.83 33.27 4.25
C GLU A 1091 12.45 33.24 2.85
N LYS A 1092 11.83 33.95 1.91
CA LYS A 1092 12.48 34.31 0.66
C LYS A 1092 13.66 35.18 1.04
N GLY A 1093 14.87 34.65 0.90
CA GLY A 1093 16.10 35.43 0.99
C GLY A 1093 15.95 36.72 0.18
N GLN A 1094 16.09 37.85 0.86
CA GLN A 1094 16.02 39.16 0.26
C GLN A 1094 17.16 39.29 -0.75
N SER A 1095 16.82 39.32 -2.04
CA SER A 1095 17.76 39.76 -3.08
C SER A 1095 18.00 41.26 -2.91
N ALA A 1096 19.20 41.62 -2.44
CA ALA A 1096 19.67 43.00 -2.47
C ALA A 1096 19.73 43.48 -3.94
N LYS A 1097 18.98 44.55 -4.26
CA LYS A 1097 19.16 45.30 -5.50
C LYS A 1097 20.36 46.24 -5.35
N PRO A 1098 21.21 46.38 -6.38
CA PRO A 1098 22.38 47.25 -6.34
C PRO A 1098 21.96 48.72 -6.51
N THR A 1099 22.45 49.58 -5.61
CA THR A 1099 22.48 51.03 -5.81
C THR A 1099 23.70 51.40 -6.64
N ASN A 1100 23.46 52.12 -7.74
CA ASN A 1100 24.46 52.77 -8.59
C ASN A 1100 25.53 53.52 -7.78
N LYS A 1101 26.79 53.19 -8.02
CA LYS A 1101 27.86 54.13 -8.34
C LYS A 1101 28.98 53.42 -9.10
#